data_AF-A0A2I0KI47-F1
#
_entry.id   AF-A0A2I0KI47-F1
#
_cell.length_a   1.000
_cell.length_b   1.000
_cell.length_c   1.000
_cell.angle_alpha   90.00
_cell.angle_beta   90.00
_cell.angle_gamma   90.00
#
_symmetry.space_group_name_H-M   'P 1'
#
loop_
_entity.id
_entity.type
_entity.pdbx_description
1 polymer ?
#
loop_
_entity_poly.entity_id
_entity_poly.type
_entity_poly.pdbx_seq_one_letter_code
_entity_poly.pdbx_strand_id
1 'polypeptide(L)'
;MELAKLLDRVPIPVKESLEEPSVKINVLLQAYISQLKLEGLSLTSDMVFITQSAGRLMRALFEIVLKQGWAQLAEKALKLCKMVGKRMWSVQTPLRQFAGIPSAILTKLEKKDLAWERYYDLSAQELGELIRAPKLGRTLYKLIHQFPKLNLAAHVLPITRSVLRVELTVTPDFQWEDKVHGYVESFWVIVEDNDGEYILHHEYFLLKKQFIDEDHTLNFTVPICEPIPPQYYIRVVSDRWLGCQTVLPVSFRHLILPEKYPPPTELLDLQPLPVTALRNPAYEALYKDFKHFNPVQTQVFTVLYNTDDNVLVAAPTGSGKTICAEFAILRNHQEGLNSLMRVVYIAPLEALAKERFRDWSKKFGLEGLGMRVVELTGESMTDLKLLDKAQIIISTPDKWDALTRRWRQRKQVQEVSLFIVDELHLIGGQGGPVLEVVVSRMRYNAAHVENKIRMVAFSTSLANAKDLGEWIGATAHGLFNFPPIVRPAPLEIHIQGVDIANFEARMQAMTKPTYTAIVQHAKNGKPALVFVPTRKHVKLTSVDLMTYSSADIRGEEPAFLLHNAKELEPFVEKVNEEMLRATLRHGVGYLHEGLSSLDQQVVMHLFKAGWIQNALSDLEASKCILIEDDIQPLNHGHISAYHYVSYTTIERFSSSLTSKTRMKGLIEIVASASEYDQLPIRPGEEEVLRKLINHQRFSFDNPKCTDPHIKANALLQAYFSRQRVGSNLALDQREVVGLAIRLLHALVDVVATSGWLSPVLLAMEVCQMVTQGMWEKDPVLLQVPHFNRELARRCQDNPGKPVDTVFEIMELDDVARRELLQMSDSQMQDVARFCNRFPNIGVDHRVVGAERLSAENDEDHVYRVRAGDDVYLEVNLERDMEGLPEVGPVNAPRFPKTKEEEYKFSLDVGETMDVDDDNNDDGGRD
;
A
#
# COMPACT_ATOMS: atom_id res chain seq x y z
N MET A 1 -50.58 45.01 16.72
CA MET A 1 -51.76 44.13 16.83
C MET A 1 -51.55 42.78 16.16
N GLU A 2 -51.18 42.73 14.87
CA GLU A 2 -50.92 41.45 14.15
C GLU A 2 -49.85 40.57 14.83
N LEU A 3 -48.73 41.16 15.26
CA LEU A 3 -47.65 40.43 15.94
C LEU A 3 -48.11 39.71 17.23
N ALA A 4 -49.03 40.29 17.99
CA ALA A 4 -49.58 39.65 19.19
C ALA A 4 -50.45 38.42 18.83
N LYS A 5 -51.26 38.52 17.77
CA LYS A 5 -52.02 37.36 17.25
C LYS A 5 -51.11 36.24 16.71
N LEU A 6 -49.88 36.54 16.33
CA LEU A 6 -48.88 35.55 15.92
C LEU A 6 -48.17 34.95 17.14
N LEU A 7 -47.91 35.74 18.18
CA LEU A 7 -47.33 35.28 19.46
C LEU A 7 -48.17 34.14 20.07
N ASP A 8 -49.50 34.26 20.05
CA ASP A 8 -50.43 33.21 20.53
C ASP A 8 -50.47 31.94 19.64
N ARG A 9 -49.77 31.95 18.49
CA ARG A 9 -49.85 30.90 17.45
C ARG A 9 -48.51 30.26 17.11
N VAL A 10 -47.40 30.75 17.64
CA VAL A 10 -46.07 30.17 17.41
C VAL A 10 -45.78 29.05 18.41
N PRO A 11 -45.14 27.94 18.00
CA PRO A 11 -45.04 26.74 18.83
C PRO A 11 -43.96 26.79 19.92
N ILE A 12 -42.94 27.65 19.79
CA ILE A 12 -41.89 27.82 20.80
C ILE A 12 -42.20 29.10 21.60
N PRO A 13 -42.37 29.02 22.93
CA PRO A 13 -42.62 30.19 23.77
C PRO A 13 -41.52 31.26 23.63
N VAL A 14 -41.95 32.51 23.52
CA VAL A 14 -41.10 33.70 23.55
C VAL A 14 -41.27 34.36 24.92
N LYS A 15 -40.17 34.73 25.59
CA LYS A 15 -40.18 35.21 26.99
C LYS A 15 -40.15 36.73 27.11
N GLU A 16 -39.66 37.37 26.06
CA GLU A 16 -39.37 38.79 25.96
C GLU A 16 -40.65 39.61 25.71
N SER A 17 -40.61 40.92 26.02
CA SER A 17 -41.78 41.80 25.85
C SER A 17 -42.07 42.09 24.37
N LEU A 18 -43.35 42.23 24.00
CA LEU A 18 -43.80 42.60 22.65
C LEU A 18 -43.21 43.91 22.10
N GLU A 19 -42.64 44.74 22.97
CA GLU A 19 -41.96 46.00 22.61
C GLU A 19 -40.51 45.77 22.13
N GLU A 20 -39.91 44.62 22.42
CA GLU A 20 -38.54 44.32 22.00
C GLU A 20 -38.45 43.89 20.53
N PRO A 21 -37.46 44.40 19.76
CA PRO A 21 -37.21 43.93 18.39
C PRO A 21 -36.88 42.43 18.29
N SER A 22 -36.35 41.84 19.36
CA SER A 22 -36.06 40.40 19.51
C SER A 22 -37.31 39.54 19.27
N VAL A 23 -38.44 39.91 19.90
CA VAL A 23 -39.74 39.21 19.75
C VAL A 23 -40.22 39.24 18.31
N LYS A 24 -40.14 40.40 17.64
CA LYS A 24 -40.52 40.52 16.22
C LYS A 24 -39.73 39.53 15.36
N ILE A 25 -38.42 39.44 15.56
CA ILE A 25 -37.56 38.52 14.79
C ILE A 25 -37.91 37.06 15.08
N ASN A 26 -38.04 36.70 16.36
CA ASN A 26 -38.35 35.34 16.81
C ASN A 26 -39.71 34.86 16.26
N VAL A 27 -40.78 35.63 16.51
CA VAL A 27 -42.14 35.31 16.06
C VAL A 27 -42.24 35.23 14.53
N LEU A 28 -41.58 36.13 13.77
CA LEU A 28 -41.59 36.05 12.30
C LEU A 28 -40.82 34.84 11.77
N LEU A 29 -39.72 34.43 12.40
CA LEU A 29 -39.00 33.21 12.01
C LEU A 29 -39.83 31.96 12.30
N GLN A 30 -40.50 31.89 13.45
CA GLN A 30 -41.40 30.79 13.78
C GLN A 30 -42.65 30.76 12.86
N ALA A 31 -43.20 31.92 12.51
CA ALA A 31 -44.30 32.05 11.55
C ALA A 31 -43.88 31.59 10.15
N TYR A 32 -42.64 31.88 9.73
CA TYR A 32 -42.07 31.40 8.47
C TYR A 32 -42.00 29.87 8.42
N ILE A 33 -41.40 29.23 9.43
CA ILE A 33 -41.29 27.76 9.53
C ILE A 33 -42.68 27.11 9.58
N SER A 34 -43.62 27.73 10.31
CA SER A 34 -45.02 27.30 10.43
C SER A 34 -45.87 27.57 9.17
N GLN A 35 -45.30 28.20 8.15
CA GLN A 35 -45.98 28.61 6.91
C GLN A 35 -47.24 29.47 7.13
N LEU A 36 -47.26 30.29 8.20
CA LEU A 36 -48.37 31.19 8.49
C LEU A 36 -48.48 32.28 7.41
N LYS A 37 -49.72 32.69 7.12
CA LYS A 37 -49.99 33.86 6.28
C LYS A 37 -49.94 35.12 7.15
N LEU A 38 -49.30 36.16 6.62
CA LEU A 38 -49.27 37.50 7.18
C LEU A 38 -50.25 38.38 6.40
N GLU A 39 -50.90 39.30 7.09
CA GLU A 39 -51.82 40.31 6.53
C GLU A 39 -51.04 41.60 6.19
N GLY A 40 -50.03 41.96 7.00
CA GLY A 40 -49.21 43.14 6.80
C GLY A 40 -48.10 43.00 5.76
N LEU A 41 -48.08 43.91 4.76
CA LEU A 41 -46.99 44.02 3.78
C LEU A 41 -45.63 44.29 4.43
N SER A 42 -45.57 45.14 5.47
CA SER A 42 -44.33 45.40 6.22
C SER A 42 -43.77 44.14 6.86
N LEU A 43 -44.60 43.41 7.62
CA LEU A 43 -44.18 42.17 8.30
C LEU A 43 -43.79 41.07 7.31
N THR A 44 -44.40 41.06 6.12
CA THR A 44 -44.01 40.16 5.03
C THR A 44 -42.61 40.49 4.51
N SER A 45 -42.28 41.77 4.31
CA SER A 45 -40.94 42.23 3.93
C SER A 45 -39.90 41.91 5.02
N ASP A 46 -40.24 42.18 6.29
CA ASP A 46 -39.39 41.86 7.45
C ASP A 46 -39.09 40.35 7.53
N MET A 47 -40.11 39.50 7.36
CA MET A 47 -39.96 38.04 7.37
C MET A 47 -39.04 37.54 6.24
N VAL A 48 -39.13 38.12 5.04
CA VAL A 48 -38.21 37.79 3.93
C VAL A 48 -36.77 38.20 4.26
N PHE A 49 -36.55 39.40 4.79
CA PHE A 49 -35.22 39.87 5.20
C PHE A 49 -34.59 38.99 6.30
N ILE A 50 -35.38 38.63 7.32
CA ILE A 50 -34.95 37.74 8.41
C ILE A 50 -34.57 36.37 7.85
N THR A 51 -35.40 35.78 6.97
CA THR A 51 -35.21 34.40 6.50
C THR A 51 -34.07 34.25 5.49
N GLN A 52 -33.81 35.27 4.66
CA GLN A 52 -32.58 35.39 3.85
C GLN A 52 -31.30 35.38 4.71
N SER A 53 -31.39 35.79 5.98
CA SER A 53 -30.27 35.82 6.92
C SER A 53 -30.23 34.62 7.87
N ALA A 54 -31.38 34.05 8.22
CA ALA A 54 -31.51 32.97 9.17
C ALA A 54 -30.68 31.72 8.79
N GLY A 55 -30.64 31.32 7.51
CA GLY A 55 -29.88 30.14 7.08
C GLY A 55 -28.39 30.20 7.45
N ARG A 56 -27.70 31.31 7.11
CA ARG A 56 -26.28 31.49 7.44
C ARG A 56 -26.02 31.71 8.94
N LEU A 57 -26.93 32.40 9.63
CA LEU A 57 -26.80 32.67 11.07
C LEU A 57 -26.97 31.39 11.90
N MET A 58 -27.98 30.57 11.57
CA MET A 58 -28.17 29.27 12.24
C MET A 58 -27.02 28.32 11.92
N ARG A 59 -26.47 28.34 10.69
CA ARG A 59 -25.30 27.53 10.35
C ARG A 59 -24.06 27.93 11.16
N ALA A 60 -23.79 29.22 11.28
CA ALA A 60 -22.70 29.72 12.11
C ALA A 60 -22.90 29.31 13.60
N LEU A 61 -24.13 29.39 14.11
CA LEU A 61 -24.44 28.93 15.47
C LEU A 61 -24.17 27.42 15.64
N PHE A 62 -24.61 26.59 14.69
CA PHE A 62 -24.31 25.16 14.70
C PHE A 62 -22.80 24.87 14.71
N GLU A 63 -22.02 25.53 13.85
CA GLU A 63 -20.57 25.32 13.75
C GLU A 63 -19.81 25.79 15.00
N ILE A 64 -20.23 26.89 15.64
CA ILE A 64 -19.67 27.34 16.93
C ILE A 64 -19.91 26.28 18.01
N VAL A 65 -21.14 25.79 18.12
CA VAL A 65 -21.57 24.86 19.17
C VAL A 65 -20.97 23.46 18.97
N LEU A 66 -20.85 23.01 17.72
CA LEU A 66 -20.16 21.78 17.33
C LEU A 66 -18.68 21.82 17.76
N LYS A 67 -17.99 22.95 17.54
CA LYS A 67 -16.59 23.15 17.95
C LYS A 67 -16.39 23.32 19.45
N GLN A 68 -17.39 23.83 20.17
CA GLN A 68 -17.41 23.84 21.64
C GLN A 68 -17.72 22.46 22.24
N GLY A 69 -18.13 21.50 21.41
CA GLY A 69 -18.38 20.12 21.81
C GLY A 69 -19.68 19.90 22.59
N TRP A 70 -20.68 20.78 22.46
CA TRP A 70 -21.94 20.66 23.21
C TRP A 70 -23.00 19.88 22.41
N ALA A 71 -23.11 18.57 22.64
CA ALA A 71 -23.87 17.64 21.81
C ALA A 71 -25.36 18.02 21.68
N GLN A 72 -26.07 18.17 22.80
CA GLN A 72 -27.51 18.52 22.78
C GLN A 72 -27.80 19.85 22.05
N LEU A 73 -26.92 20.85 22.17
CA LEU A 73 -27.13 22.15 21.55
C LEU A 73 -26.75 22.11 20.06
N ALA A 74 -25.72 21.34 19.68
CA ALA A 74 -25.37 21.10 18.28
C ALA A 74 -26.51 20.39 17.54
N GLU A 75 -27.13 19.37 18.16
CA GLU A 75 -28.30 18.68 17.60
C GLU A 75 -29.48 19.64 17.40
N LYS A 76 -29.79 20.48 18.41
CA LYS A 76 -30.85 21.50 18.33
C LYS A 76 -30.56 22.56 17.27
N ALA A 77 -29.32 23.04 17.17
CA ALA A 77 -28.89 24.01 16.16
C ALA A 77 -28.98 23.44 14.74
N LEU A 78 -28.50 22.21 14.51
CA LEU A 78 -28.60 21.53 13.22
C LEU A 78 -30.06 21.28 12.82
N LYS A 79 -30.91 20.85 13.77
CA LYS A 79 -32.36 20.75 13.56
C LYS A 79 -32.94 22.11 13.16
N LEU A 80 -32.54 23.21 13.79
CA LEU A 80 -33.00 24.56 13.44
C LEU A 80 -32.55 25.03 12.06
N CYS A 81 -31.29 24.77 11.66
CA CYS A 81 -30.82 24.98 10.28
C CYS A 81 -31.75 24.32 9.26
N LYS A 82 -32.06 23.04 9.48
CA LYS A 82 -32.93 22.25 8.60
C LYS A 82 -34.38 22.71 8.63
N MET A 83 -34.93 23.07 9.80
CA MET A 83 -36.31 23.58 9.92
C MET A 83 -36.51 24.90 9.19
N VAL A 84 -35.50 25.79 9.23
CA VAL A 84 -35.48 27.01 8.42
C VAL A 84 -35.35 26.66 6.93
N GLY A 85 -34.38 25.83 6.54
CA GLY A 85 -34.12 25.49 5.13
C GLY A 85 -35.25 24.71 4.42
N LYS A 86 -35.93 23.80 5.13
CA LYS A 86 -37.06 23.01 4.63
C LYS A 86 -38.43 23.67 4.91
N ARG A 87 -38.45 24.78 5.67
CA ARG A 87 -39.66 25.52 6.07
C ARG A 87 -40.76 24.62 6.67
N MET A 88 -40.36 23.81 7.65
CA MET A 88 -41.23 22.89 8.38
C MET A 88 -40.63 22.55 9.75
N TRP A 89 -41.44 22.11 10.71
CA TRP A 89 -41.00 21.68 12.03
C TRP A 89 -40.54 20.22 12.05
N SER A 90 -39.60 19.89 12.94
CA SER A 90 -39.05 18.53 13.12
C SER A 90 -40.08 17.48 13.58
N VAL A 91 -41.20 17.91 14.17
CA VAL A 91 -42.31 17.04 14.61
C VAL A 91 -43.25 16.65 13.47
N GLN A 92 -43.09 17.24 12.28
CA GLN A 92 -43.92 16.94 11.11
C GLN A 92 -43.34 15.76 10.32
N THR A 93 -44.18 15.06 9.55
CA THR A 93 -43.72 13.87 8.82
C THR A 93 -42.58 14.21 7.84
N PRO A 94 -41.47 13.43 7.81
CA PRO A 94 -40.37 13.65 6.87
C PRO A 94 -40.80 13.70 5.40
N LEU A 95 -41.92 13.04 5.07
CA LEU A 95 -42.55 13.06 3.74
C LEU A 95 -42.87 14.47 3.21
N ARG A 96 -43.02 15.48 4.08
CA ARG A 96 -43.21 16.88 3.65
C ARG A 96 -42.05 17.44 2.83
N GLN A 97 -40.88 16.81 2.89
CA GLN A 97 -39.68 17.23 2.15
C GLN A 97 -39.73 16.80 0.67
N PHE A 98 -40.65 15.91 0.28
CA PHE A 98 -40.85 15.48 -1.10
C PHE A 98 -41.95 16.28 -1.80
N ALA A 99 -41.71 16.65 -3.06
CA ALA A 99 -42.71 17.27 -3.90
C ALA A 99 -43.76 16.25 -4.38
N GLY A 100 -45.00 16.73 -4.63
CA GLY A 100 -46.07 15.93 -5.25
C GLY A 100 -47.03 15.21 -4.30
N ILE A 101 -46.79 15.23 -2.98
CA ILE A 101 -47.75 14.69 -2.00
C ILE A 101 -48.76 15.78 -1.60
N PRO A 102 -50.08 15.57 -1.71
CA PRO A 102 -51.07 16.54 -1.26
C PRO A 102 -51.00 16.77 0.26
N SER A 103 -51.06 18.02 0.70
CA SER A 103 -51.00 18.41 2.12
C SER A 103 -52.06 17.69 2.99
N ALA A 104 -53.25 17.44 2.43
CA ALA A 104 -54.31 16.69 3.11
C ALA A 104 -53.95 15.22 3.39
N ILE A 105 -53.06 14.60 2.61
CA ILE A 105 -52.54 13.25 2.88
C ILE A 105 -51.45 13.31 3.96
N LEU A 106 -50.55 14.29 3.88
CA LEU A 106 -49.52 14.51 4.91
C LEU A 106 -50.15 14.73 6.30
N THR A 107 -51.17 15.59 6.40
CA THR A 107 -51.91 15.81 7.66
C THR A 107 -52.71 14.58 8.11
N LYS A 108 -53.11 13.67 7.20
CA LYS A 108 -53.71 12.38 7.60
C LYS A 108 -52.67 11.44 8.22
N LEU A 109 -51.47 11.37 7.64
CA LEU A 109 -50.36 10.55 8.13
C LEU A 109 -49.89 11.04 9.51
N GLU A 110 -49.74 12.35 9.70
CA GLU A 110 -49.40 12.95 11.00
C GLU A 110 -50.45 12.63 12.09
N LYS A 111 -51.73 12.54 11.72
CA LYS A 111 -52.82 12.14 12.63
C LYS A 111 -52.87 10.65 12.97
N LYS A 112 -52.02 9.81 12.36
CA LYS A 112 -51.95 8.37 12.66
C LYS A 112 -51.01 8.02 13.81
N ASP A 113 -50.16 8.97 14.23
CA ASP A 113 -49.18 8.81 15.31
C ASP A 113 -48.33 7.53 15.20
N LEU A 114 -47.98 7.17 13.96
CA LEU A 114 -47.11 6.05 13.65
C LEU A 114 -45.65 6.54 13.60
N ALA A 115 -44.76 5.88 14.35
CA ALA A 115 -43.34 6.17 14.34
C ALA A 115 -42.73 6.00 12.94
N TRP A 116 -41.76 6.85 12.57
CA TRP A 116 -41.21 6.91 11.21
C TRP A 116 -40.69 5.56 10.70
N GLU A 117 -39.92 4.84 11.52
CA GLU A 117 -39.34 3.54 11.15
C GLU A 117 -40.39 2.50 10.72
N ARG A 118 -41.59 2.55 11.33
CA ARG A 118 -42.68 1.60 11.04
C ARG A 118 -43.30 1.81 9.65
N TYR A 119 -42.97 2.89 8.94
CA TYR A 119 -43.40 3.08 7.56
C TYR A 119 -42.59 2.24 6.55
N TYR A 120 -41.38 1.79 6.91
CA TYR A 120 -40.59 0.87 6.07
C TYR A 120 -41.14 -0.56 6.10
N ASP A 121 -41.76 -0.98 7.20
CA ASP A 121 -42.39 -2.31 7.36
C ASP A 121 -43.66 -2.48 6.49
N LEU A 122 -44.23 -1.40 5.96
CA LEU A 122 -45.53 -1.40 5.30
C LEU A 122 -45.43 -1.56 3.78
N SER A 123 -46.20 -2.48 3.22
CA SER A 123 -46.32 -2.63 1.77
C SER A 123 -47.00 -1.42 1.11
N ALA A 124 -46.78 -1.26 -0.19
CA ALA A 124 -47.44 -0.24 -1.01
C ALA A 124 -48.98 -0.32 -1.00
N GLN A 125 -49.56 -1.48 -0.69
CA GLN A 125 -51.01 -1.64 -0.53
C GLN A 125 -51.46 -1.10 0.83
N GLU A 126 -50.83 -1.56 1.92
CA GLU A 126 -51.17 -1.15 3.30
C GLU A 126 -51.00 0.36 3.49
N LEU A 127 -49.95 0.97 2.93
CA LEU A 127 -49.77 2.42 2.92
C LEU A 127 -50.94 3.14 2.21
N GLY A 128 -51.45 2.56 1.12
CA GLY A 128 -52.58 3.09 0.37
C GLY A 128 -53.91 2.97 1.13
N GLU A 129 -54.11 1.88 1.87
CA GLU A 129 -55.27 1.64 2.74
C GLU A 129 -55.23 2.55 3.99
N LEU A 130 -54.06 2.71 4.61
CA LEU A 130 -53.83 3.54 5.80
C LEU A 130 -54.30 5.00 5.62
N ILE A 131 -54.04 5.59 4.44
CA ILE A 131 -54.47 6.96 4.07
C ILE A 131 -55.86 7.03 3.41
N ARG A 132 -56.47 5.86 3.14
CA ARG A 132 -57.70 5.68 2.35
C ARG A 132 -57.58 6.26 0.93
N ALA A 133 -56.47 6.00 0.25
CA ALA A 133 -56.18 6.41 -1.12
C ALA A 133 -55.22 5.42 -1.81
N PRO A 134 -55.69 4.22 -2.23
CA PRO A 134 -54.84 3.13 -2.70
C PRO A 134 -53.95 3.50 -3.90
N LYS A 135 -54.41 4.41 -4.78
CA LYS A 135 -53.63 4.91 -5.93
C LYS A 135 -52.32 5.62 -5.53
N LEU A 136 -52.25 6.19 -4.32
CA LEU A 136 -51.05 6.89 -3.83
C LEU A 136 -50.11 5.99 -3.01
N GLY A 137 -50.53 4.78 -2.64
CA GLY A 137 -49.74 3.86 -1.80
C GLY A 137 -48.39 3.50 -2.44
N ARG A 138 -48.36 3.22 -3.76
CA ARG A 138 -47.12 3.00 -4.52
C ARG A 138 -46.19 4.21 -4.53
N THR A 139 -46.75 5.43 -4.64
CA THR A 139 -45.97 6.67 -4.61
C THR A 139 -45.35 6.89 -3.23
N LEU A 140 -46.13 6.70 -2.16
CA LEU A 140 -45.62 6.80 -0.79
C LEU A 140 -44.55 5.75 -0.51
N TYR A 141 -44.77 4.48 -0.90
CA TYR A 141 -43.78 3.41 -0.75
C TYR A 141 -42.45 3.78 -1.40
N LYS A 142 -42.47 4.27 -2.65
CA LYS A 142 -41.27 4.76 -3.34
C LYS A 142 -40.60 5.90 -2.57
N LEU A 143 -41.35 6.91 -2.12
CA LEU A 143 -40.78 8.07 -1.42
C LEU A 143 -40.23 7.74 -0.03
N ILE A 144 -40.80 6.75 0.68
CA ILE A 144 -40.26 6.23 1.94
C ILE A 144 -38.91 5.53 1.69
N HIS A 145 -38.83 4.66 0.69
CA HIS A 145 -37.58 3.98 0.33
C HIS A 145 -36.55 4.91 -0.33
N GLN A 146 -36.96 6.09 -0.80
CA GLN A 146 -36.07 7.17 -1.26
C GLN A 146 -35.69 8.15 -0.14
N PHE A 147 -36.16 7.97 1.09
CA PHE A 147 -35.74 8.80 2.21
C PHE A 147 -34.38 8.30 2.72
N PRO A 148 -33.34 9.16 2.80
CA PRO A 148 -32.02 8.72 3.22
C PRO A 148 -32.03 8.05 4.60
N LYS A 149 -31.54 6.81 4.64
CA LYS A 149 -31.40 5.97 5.82
C LYS A 149 -30.04 5.28 5.77
N LEU A 150 -29.37 5.19 6.90
CA LEU A 150 -28.06 4.54 7.04
C LEU A 150 -28.16 3.50 8.17
N ASN A 151 -27.69 2.29 7.92
CA ASN A 151 -27.47 1.29 8.95
C ASN A 151 -26.02 1.43 9.45
N LEU A 152 -25.82 1.25 10.76
CA LEU A 152 -24.54 1.47 11.43
C LEU A 152 -24.13 0.21 12.19
N ALA A 153 -22.88 -0.21 12.02
CA ALA A 153 -22.20 -1.17 12.88
C ALA A 153 -20.86 -0.57 13.34
N ALA A 154 -20.44 -0.85 14.57
CA ALA A 154 -19.18 -0.32 15.08
C ALA A 154 -18.40 -1.41 15.84
N HIS A 155 -17.12 -1.51 15.53
CA HIS A 155 -16.15 -2.33 16.24
C HIS A 155 -15.23 -1.43 17.08
N VAL A 156 -14.92 -1.84 18.31
CA VAL A 156 -14.16 -1.03 19.28
C VAL A 156 -12.91 -1.77 19.69
N LEU A 157 -11.77 -1.14 19.45
CA LEU A 157 -10.45 -1.69 19.72
C LEU A 157 -9.71 -0.79 20.72
N PRO A 158 -9.49 -1.22 21.97
CA PRO A 158 -8.77 -0.40 22.94
C PRO A 158 -7.28 -0.34 22.60
N ILE A 159 -6.76 0.83 22.23
CA ILE A 159 -5.34 1.04 21.95
C ILE A 159 -4.58 1.17 23.27
N THR A 160 -5.10 1.99 24.18
CA THR A 160 -4.55 2.23 25.51
C THR A 160 -5.69 2.30 26.54
N ARG A 161 -5.35 2.45 27.82
CA ARG A 161 -6.33 2.71 28.89
C ARG A 161 -7.08 4.04 28.76
N SER A 162 -6.65 4.94 27.87
CA SER A 162 -7.25 6.26 27.67
C SER A 162 -7.72 6.54 26.24
N VAL A 163 -7.49 5.63 25.29
CA VAL A 163 -7.82 5.81 23.86
C VAL A 163 -8.37 4.51 23.27
N LEU A 164 -9.57 4.62 22.69
CA LEU A 164 -10.19 3.58 21.88
C LEU A 164 -10.10 3.95 20.39
N ARG A 165 -9.80 2.97 19.53
CA ARG A 165 -10.11 3.03 18.10
C ARG A 165 -11.55 2.57 17.91
N VAL A 166 -12.28 3.26 17.05
CA VAL A 166 -13.62 2.89 16.63
C VAL A 166 -13.60 2.76 15.11
N GLU A 167 -14.07 1.63 14.64
CA GLU A 167 -14.20 1.28 13.23
C GLU A 167 -15.69 1.22 12.95
N LEU A 168 -16.22 2.28 12.35
CA LEU A 168 -17.65 2.48 12.08
C LEU A 168 -17.94 2.11 10.63
N THR A 169 -18.69 1.03 10.42
CA THR A 169 -19.26 0.67 9.12
C THR A 169 -20.60 1.38 8.93
N VAL A 170 -20.71 2.12 7.83
CA VAL A 170 -21.91 2.85 7.40
C VAL A 170 -22.44 2.23 6.11
N THR A 171 -23.57 1.54 6.21
CA THR A 171 -24.25 0.90 5.08
C THR A 171 -25.44 1.76 4.64
N PRO A 172 -25.47 2.27 3.39
CA PRO A 172 -26.64 2.97 2.88
C PRO A 172 -27.85 2.04 2.69
N ASP A 173 -29.03 2.44 3.18
CA ASP A 173 -30.26 1.64 3.14
C ASP A 173 -31.43 2.44 2.54
N PHE A 174 -31.20 3.00 1.34
CA PHE A 174 -32.20 3.77 0.60
C PHE A 174 -31.93 3.77 -0.91
N GLN A 175 -32.98 4.00 -1.69
CA GLN A 175 -32.93 4.06 -3.15
C GLN A 175 -32.50 5.47 -3.63
N TRP A 176 -31.35 5.57 -4.31
CA TRP A 176 -30.91 6.83 -4.89
C TRP A 176 -31.84 7.32 -6.02
N GLU A 177 -31.92 8.63 -6.19
CA GLU A 177 -32.70 9.30 -7.23
C GLU A 177 -32.15 10.71 -7.44
N ASP A 178 -31.59 10.96 -8.62
CA ASP A 178 -30.82 12.18 -8.91
C ASP A 178 -31.64 13.46 -8.74
N LYS A 179 -32.95 13.40 -8.99
CA LYS A 179 -33.89 14.53 -8.84
C LYS A 179 -34.16 14.89 -7.38
N VAL A 180 -33.86 13.99 -6.45
CA VAL A 180 -34.12 14.13 -5.01
C VAL A 180 -32.82 14.43 -4.26
N HIS A 181 -31.78 13.64 -4.54
CA HIS A 181 -30.51 13.63 -3.81
C HIS A 181 -29.39 14.42 -4.50
N GLY A 182 -29.52 14.67 -5.81
CA GLY A 182 -28.43 15.18 -6.63
C GLY A 182 -27.29 14.17 -6.76
N TYR A 183 -26.05 14.66 -6.63
CA TYR A 183 -24.83 13.86 -6.79
C TYR A 183 -24.19 13.40 -5.47
N VAL A 184 -24.44 14.14 -4.38
CA VAL A 184 -23.84 13.90 -3.05
C VAL A 184 -24.85 14.25 -1.97
N GLU A 185 -25.04 13.32 -1.04
CA GLU A 185 -25.68 13.55 0.25
C GLU A 185 -24.64 13.62 1.35
N SER A 186 -24.89 14.48 2.33
CA SER A 186 -23.92 14.78 3.38
C SER A 186 -24.48 14.53 4.77
N PHE A 187 -23.61 14.05 5.66
CA PHE A 187 -23.95 13.63 7.01
C PHE A 187 -22.86 14.08 7.99
N TRP A 188 -23.26 14.29 9.24
CA TRP A 188 -22.36 14.43 10.37
C TRP A 188 -22.33 13.11 11.12
N VAL A 189 -21.12 12.58 11.33
CA VAL A 189 -20.85 11.55 12.32
C VAL A 189 -20.46 12.27 13.61
N ILE A 190 -21.18 12.02 14.70
CA ILE A 190 -20.96 12.65 16.00
C ILE A 190 -20.90 11.53 17.03
N VAL A 191 -19.81 11.48 17.79
CA VAL A 191 -19.67 10.56 18.94
C VAL A 191 -19.95 11.36 20.20
N GLU A 192 -20.97 10.93 20.92
CA GLU A 192 -21.49 11.53 22.14
C GLU A 192 -21.09 10.66 23.34
N ASP A 193 -20.84 11.30 24.48
CA ASP A 193 -20.65 10.62 25.75
C ASP A 193 -21.94 9.92 26.27
N ASN A 194 -21.86 9.24 27.41
CA ASN A 194 -23.00 8.50 27.97
C ASN A 194 -24.23 9.39 28.26
N ASP A 195 -23.99 10.65 28.61
CA ASP A 195 -25.05 11.57 29.04
C ASP A 195 -25.57 12.43 27.88
N GLY A 196 -24.92 12.35 26.71
CA GLY A 196 -25.26 13.10 25.51
C GLY A 196 -25.00 14.60 25.66
N GLU A 197 -24.08 15.00 26.54
CA GLU A 197 -23.71 16.39 26.80
C GLU A 197 -22.50 16.81 25.97
N TYR A 198 -21.51 15.93 25.84
CA TYR A 198 -20.22 16.22 25.21
C TYR A 198 -19.99 15.44 23.92
N ILE A 199 -19.50 16.15 22.90
CA ILE A 199 -19.03 15.56 21.65
C ILE A 199 -17.55 15.18 21.83
N LEU A 200 -17.28 13.88 21.80
CA LEU A 200 -15.95 13.30 21.93
C LEU A 200 -15.19 13.30 20.59
N HIS A 201 -15.93 13.15 19.48
CA HIS A 201 -15.42 13.18 18.12
C HIS A 201 -16.52 13.62 17.16
N HIS A 202 -16.17 14.31 16.07
CA HIS A 202 -17.08 14.54 14.95
C HIS A 202 -16.35 14.57 13.61
N GLU A 203 -17.02 14.09 12.57
CA GLU A 203 -16.52 14.09 11.18
C GLU A 203 -17.67 14.38 10.18
N TYR A 204 -17.33 14.92 9.02
CA TYR A 204 -18.27 15.23 7.94
C TYR A 204 -18.18 14.19 6.82
N PHE A 205 -19.17 13.30 6.76
CA PHE A 205 -19.26 12.21 5.80
C PHE A 205 -19.99 12.64 4.52
N LEU A 206 -19.45 12.27 3.35
CA LEU A 206 -19.98 12.61 2.03
C LEU A 206 -20.29 11.34 1.22
N LEU A 207 -21.55 10.93 1.23
CA LEU A 207 -22.06 9.82 0.41
C LEU A 207 -22.27 10.29 -1.02
N LYS A 208 -21.45 9.78 -1.95
CA LYS A 208 -21.59 10.06 -3.39
C LYS A 208 -22.43 8.97 -4.05
N LYS A 209 -23.21 9.34 -5.07
CA LYS A 209 -24.03 8.41 -5.87
C LYS A 209 -23.26 7.15 -6.33
N GLN A 210 -21.99 7.29 -6.67
CA GLN A 210 -21.16 6.22 -7.22
C GLN A 210 -20.92 5.05 -6.26
N PHE A 211 -21.06 5.28 -4.95
CA PHE A 211 -20.73 4.31 -3.88
C PHE A 211 -21.98 3.90 -3.09
N ILE A 212 -23.19 4.13 -3.61
CA ILE A 212 -24.43 3.87 -2.86
C ILE A 212 -24.62 2.40 -2.48
N ASP A 213 -24.13 1.49 -3.31
CA ASP A 213 -24.21 0.04 -3.11
C ASP A 213 -22.99 -0.53 -2.34
N GLU A 214 -22.15 0.33 -1.74
CA GLU A 214 -20.91 -0.03 -1.05
C GLU A 214 -20.96 0.33 0.46
N ASP A 215 -20.39 -0.54 1.30
CA ASP A 215 -20.19 -0.26 2.72
C ASP A 215 -19.02 0.73 2.93
N HIS A 216 -19.22 1.72 3.79
CA HIS A 216 -18.22 2.75 4.06
C HIS A 216 -17.66 2.60 5.47
N THR A 217 -16.37 2.29 5.61
CA THR A 217 -15.70 2.19 6.92
C THR A 217 -15.02 3.51 7.28
N LEU A 218 -15.33 4.04 8.47
CA LEU A 218 -14.73 5.24 9.06
C LEU A 218 -13.95 4.86 10.31
N ASN A 219 -12.66 5.20 10.34
CA ASN A 219 -11.75 4.83 11.42
C ASN A 219 -11.31 6.08 12.19
N PHE A 220 -11.74 6.21 13.44
CA PHE A 220 -11.37 7.33 14.30
C PHE A 220 -10.99 6.86 15.71
N THR A 221 -10.48 7.78 16.53
CA THR A 221 -10.14 7.50 17.93
C THR A 221 -10.95 8.38 18.86
N VAL A 222 -11.33 7.83 20.01
CA VAL A 222 -12.08 8.52 21.06
C VAL A 222 -11.39 8.34 22.42
N PRO A 223 -11.41 9.35 23.28
CA PRO A 223 -10.91 9.21 24.64
C PRO A 223 -11.82 8.28 25.45
N ILE A 224 -11.25 7.56 26.41
CA ILE A 224 -11.98 6.87 27.47
C ILE A 224 -11.37 7.25 28.83
N CYS A 225 -12.22 7.36 29.84
CA CYS A 225 -11.83 7.70 31.21
C CYS A 225 -12.08 6.52 32.16
N GLU A 226 -11.38 6.49 33.29
CA GLU A 226 -11.67 5.61 34.42
C GLU A 226 -12.39 6.44 35.51
N PRO A 227 -13.54 5.99 36.05
CA PRO A 227 -14.25 4.73 35.77
C PRO A 227 -14.85 4.67 34.36
N ILE A 228 -14.82 3.47 33.76
CA ILE A 228 -15.31 3.22 32.41
C ILE A 228 -16.81 3.56 32.33
N PRO A 229 -17.24 4.44 31.40
CA PRO A 229 -18.66 4.71 31.17
C PRO A 229 -19.36 3.46 30.61
N PRO A 230 -20.67 3.27 30.81
CA PRO A 230 -21.34 2.03 30.38
C PRO A 230 -21.47 1.94 28.85
N GLN A 231 -21.61 3.07 28.16
CA GLN A 231 -21.65 3.19 26.71
C GLN A 231 -21.35 4.61 26.21
N TYR A 232 -21.02 4.74 24.93
CA TYR A 232 -21.10 5.99 24.15
C TYR A 232 -22.17 5.86 23.07
N TYR A 233 -22.53 6.96 22.40
CA TYR A 233 -23.44 6.93 21.25
C TYR A 233 -22.77 7.46 20.01
N ILE A 234 -22.87 6.74 18.90
CA ILE A 234 -22.52 7.23 17.57
C ILE A 234 -23.80 7.67 16.88
N ARG A 235 -23.95 8.98 16.64
CA ARG A 235 -25.06 9.57 15.90
C ARG A 235 -24.58 9.93 14.49
N VAL A 236 -25.21 9.34 13.47
CA VAL A 236 -25.04 9.78 12.08
C VAL A 236 -26.30 10.50 11.64
N VAL A 237 -26.18 11.80 11.35
CA VAL A 237 -27.32 12.69 11.06
C VAL A 237 -27.08 13.42 9.75
N SER A 238 -28.05 13.41 8.83
CA SER A 238 -27.92 14.16 7.57
C SER A 238 -27.67 15.64 7.83
N ASP A 239 -26.93 16.33 6.98
CA ASP A 239 -26.80 17.79 7.03
C ASP A 239 -28.11 18.49 6.58
N ARG A 240 -28.85 17.86 5.66
CA ARG A 240 -29.96 18.48 4.91
C ARG A 240 -31.36 17.98 5.27
N TRP A 241 -31.50 16.71 5.64
CA TRP A 241 -32.80 16.06 5.81
C TRP A 241 -33.29 16.08 7.26
N LEU A 242 -34.53 16.54 7.48
CA LEU A 242 -35.24 16.40 8.76
C LEU A 242 -35.74 14.98 8.94
N GLY A 243 -35.65 14.45 10.15
CA GLY A 243 -35.99 13.06 10.48
C GLY A 243 -34.93 12.02 10.08
N CYS A 244 -33.91 12.40 9.31
CA CYS A 244 -32.82 11.52 8.91
C CYS A 244 -31.70 11.55 9.97
N GLN A 245 -31.72 10.56 10.86
CA GLN A 245 -30.67 10.26 11.83
C GLN A 245 -30.71 8.78 12.20
N THR A 246 -29.53 8.18 12.40
CA THR A 246 -29.36 6.86 13.01
C THR A 246 -28.48 7.01 14.24
N VAL A 247 -28.80 6.30 15.32
CA VAL A 247 -28.03 6.31 16.58
C VAL A 247 -27.65 4.88 16.94
N LEU A 248 -26.36 4.63 17.14
CA LEU A 248 -25.80 3.36 17.54
C LEU A 248 -25.21 3.47 18.95
N PRO A 249 -25.78 2.81 19.98
CA PRO A 249 -25.16 2.71 21.30
C PRO A 249 -24.00 1.73 21.26
N VAL A 250 -22.84 2.17 21.76
CA VAL A 250 -21.59 1.39 21.79
C VAL A 250 -21.30 1.03 23.23
N SER A 251 -21.63 -0.20 23.64
CA SER A 251 -21.51 -0.64 25.04
C SER A 251 -20.09 -1.08 25.40
N PHE A 252 -19.62 -0.64 26.56
CA PHE A 252 -18.30 -1.01 27.11
C PHE A 252 -18.40 -2.07 28.22
N ARG A 253 -19.57 -2.70 28.41
CA ARG A 253 -19.79 -3.73 29.46
C ARG A 253 -18.79 -4.88 29.43
N HIS A 254 -18.29 -5.23 28.24
CA HIS A 254 -17.32 -6.31 28.02
C HIS A 254 -15.96 -5.79 27.52
N LEU A 255 -15.72 -4.47 27.61
CA LEU A 255 -14.48 -3.86 27.17
C LEU A 255 -13.36 -4.15 28.17
N ILE A 256 -12.35 -4.89 27.73
CA ILE A 256 -11.13 -5.14 28.51
C ILE A 256 -10.09 -4.09 28.09
N LEU A 257 -9.79 -3.14 28.98
CA LEU A 257 -8.70 -2.19 28.75
C LEU A 257 -7.34 -2.88 28.97
N PRO A 258 -6.31 -2.57 28.16
CA PRO A 258 -4.94 -3.04 28.38
C PRO A 258 -4.41 -2.77 29.79
N GLU A 259 -3.43 -3.56 30.23
CA GLU A 259 -2.71 -3.28 31.47
C GLU A 259 -1.98 -1.93 31.39
N LYS A 260 -1.72 -1.32 32.56
CA LYS A 260 -0.95 -0.09 32.62
C LYS A 260 0.53 -0.40 32.33
N TYR A 261 1.07 0.20 31.28
CA TYR A 261 2.44 -0.01 30.86
C TYR A 261 3.46 0.20 32.00
N PRO A 262 4.54 -0.61 32.07
CA PRO A 262 5.61 -0.40 33.02
C PRO A 262 6.31 0.94 32.76
N PRO A 263 6.93 1.55 33.79
CA PRO A 263 7.72 2.76 33.59
C PRO A 263 8.89 2.48 32.62
N PRO A 264 9.27 3.46 31.79
CA PRO A 264 10.39 3.31 30.87
C PRO A 264 11.72 3.25 31.64
N THR A 265 12.74 2.66 31.01
CA THR A 265 14.11 2.63 31.53
C THR A 265 14.65 4.04 31.67
N GLU A 266 15.10 4.40 32.88
CA GLU A 266 15.75 5.68 33.12
C GLU A 266 17.11 5.73 32.40
N LEU A 267 17.39 6.87 31.77
CA LEU A 267 18.71 7.16 31.22
C LEU A 267 19.61 7.62 32.37
N LEU A 268 20.62 6.81 32.69
CA LEU A 268 21.57 7.08 33.75
C LEU A 268 22.60 8.14 33.30
N ASP A 269 22.95 9.07 34.20
CA ASP A 269 24.01 10.06 33.97
C ASP A 269 25.40 9.43 34.12
N LEU A 270 25.74 8.57 33.16
CA LEU A 270 27.00 7.85 33.09
C LEU A 270 28.09 8.73 32.45
N GLN A 271 29.34 8.52 32.88
CA GLN A 271 30.48 9.13 32.20
C GLN A 271 30.52 8.68 30.72
N PRO A 272 30.58 9.60 29.74
CA PRO A 272 30.55 9.26 28.32
C PRO A 272 31.62 8.24 27.95
N LEU A 273 31.20 7.11 27.38
CA LEU A 273 32.12 6.00 27.09
C LEU A 273 33.09 6.37 25.95
N PRO A 274 34.42 6.36 26.15
CA PRO A 274 35.37 6.64 25.08
C PRO A 274 35.41 5.50 24.06
N VAL A 275 35.73 5.80 22.81
CA VAL A 275 35.87 4.79 21.72
C VAL A 275 36.90 3.70 22.08
N THR A 276 37.95 4.05 22.85
CA THR A 276 38.97 3.12 23.37
C THR A 276 38.42 2.03 24.31
N ALA A 277 37.17 2.13 24.76
CA ALA A 277 36.48 1.05 25.48
C ALA A 277 36.29 -0.21 24.64
N LEU A 278 36.37 -0.12 23.30
CA LEU A 278 36.36 -1.27 22.39
C LEU A 278 37.59 -2.18 22.56
N ARG A 279 38.73 -1.65 23.04
CA ARG A 279 39.98 -2.39 23.31
C ARG A 279 40.53 -3.14 22.09
N ASN A 280 40.32 -2.61 20.88
CA ASN A 280 40.82 -3.18 19.64
C ASN A 280 41.10 -2.04 18.64
N PRO A 281 42.38 -1.78 18.27
CA PRO A 281 42.73 -0.70 17.35
C PRO A 281 42.02 -0.75 15.99
N ALA A 282 41.69 -1.95 15.49
CA ALA A 282 40.96 -2.11 14.23
C ALA A 282 39.50 -1.66 14.35
N TYR A 283 38.88 -1.87 15.52
CA TYR A 283 37.49 -1.47 15.77
C TYR A 283 37.41 0.03 16.12
N GLU A 284 38.36 0.53 16.91
CA GLU A 284 38.50 1.95 17.23
C GLU A 284 38.71 2.80 15.95
N ALA A 285 39.40 2.23 14.96
CA ALA A 285 39.62 2.88 13.67
C ALA A 285 38.34 3.11 12.85
N LEU A 286 37.23 2.43 13.15
CA LEU A 286 35.93 2.59 12.49
C LEU A 286 35.15 3.83 12.97
N TYR A 287 35.50 4.39 14.14
CA TYR A 287 34.73 5.44 14.82
C TYR A 287 35.48 6.76 15.00
N LYS A 288 36.46 7.06 14.13
CA LYS A 288 37.35 8.23 14.23
C LYS A 288 36.64 9.59 14.24
N ASP A 289 35.41 9.66 13.73
CA ASP A 289 34.62 10.89 13.63
C ASP A 289 34.19 11.47 14.99
N PHE A 290 34.20 10.66 16.06
CA PHE A 290 33.86 11.09 17.42
C PHE A 290 34.74 10.42 18.48
N LYS A 291 34.80 11.01 19.68
CA LYS A 291 35.67 10.53 20.78
C LYS A 291 34.96 9.69 21.84
N HIS A 292 33.66 9.94 22.02
CA HIS A 292 32.83 9.27 23.02
C HIS A 292 31.49 8.88 22.40
N PHE A 293 30.96 7.74 22.82
CA PHE A 293 29.60 7.31 22.51
C PHE A 293 28.57 8.17 23.27
N ASN A 294 27.34 8.22 22.75
CA ASN A 294 26.26 8.98 23.38
C ASN A 294 25.77 8.28 24.68
N PRO A 295 24.92 8.92 25.52
CA PRO A 295 24.45 8.34 26.78
C PRO A 295 23.71 7.01 26.63
N VAL A 296 22.83 6.88 25.62
CA VAL A 296 22.07 5.65 25.33
C VAL A 296 23.05 4.52 25.00
N GLN A 297 23.96 4.76 24.06
CA GLN A 297 25.02 3.82 23.65
C GLN A 297 25.91 3.41 24.83
N THR A 298 26.29 4.38 25.69
CA THR A 298 27.09 4.16 26.91
C THR A 298 26.38 3.21 27.88
N GLN A 299 25.08 3.39 28.11
CA GLN A 299 24.30 2.55 29.03
C GLN A 299 24.08 1.12 28.49
N VAL A 300 23.87 0.95 27.18
CA VAL A 300 23.67 -0.39 26.58
C VAL A 300 24.96 -1.13 26.25
N PHE A 301 26.11 -0.44 26.21
CA PHE A 301 27.40 -0.99 25.75
C PHE A 301 27.79 -2.29 26.45
N THR A 302 27.73 -2.32 27.79
CA THR A 302 28.17 -3.50 28.55
C THR A 302 27.41 -4.77 28.16
N VAL A 303 26.09 -4.67 27.94
CA VAL A 303 25.27 -5.84 27.57
C VAL A 303 25.50 -6.22 26.11
N LEU A 304 25.54 -5.25 25.19
CA LEU A 304 25.73 -5.54 23.77
C LEU A 304 27.15 -6.04 23.43
N TYR A 305 28.18 -5.48 24.06
CA TYR A 305 29.58 -5.71 23.71
C TYR A 305 30.33 -6.68 24.63
N ASN A 306 29.92 -6.85 25.90
CA ASN A 306 30.61 -7.74 26.85
C ASN A 306 29.79 -8.99 27.24
N THR A 307 28.57 -9.17 26.71
CA THR A 307 27.73 -10.35 26.97
C THR A 307 27.10 -10.86 25.69
N ASP A 308 26.60 -12.10 25.71
CA ASP A 308 25.85 -12.74 24.63
C ASP A 308 24.36 -12.95 24.99
N ASP A 309 23.84 -12.05 25.83
CA ASP A 309 22.41 -11.96 26.14
C ASP A 309 21.62 -11.48 24.92
N ASN A 310 20.35 -11.89 24.84
CA ASN A 310 19.38 -11.31 23.91
C ASN A 310 18.98 -9.92 24.40
N VAL A 311 18.89 -8.94 23.51
CA VAL A 311 18.71 -7.52 23.88
C VAL A 311 17.60 -6.86 23.05
N LEU A 312 16.72 -6.11 23.70
CA LEU A 312 15.82 -5.15 23.07
C LEU A 312 16.25 -3.73 23.47
N VAL A 313 16.58 -2.90 22.48
CA VAL A 313 16.84 -1.46 22.67
C VAL A 313 15.77 -0.64 21.96
N ALA A 314 14.72 -0.30 22.70
CA ALA A 314 13.69 0.64 22.29
C ALA A 314 14.13 2.08 22.66
N ALA A 315 14.45 2.88 21.66
CA ALA A 315 14.95 4.25 21.82
C ALA A 315 14.52 5.16 20.64
N PRO A 316 14.36 6.48 20.84
CA PRO A 316 13.89 7.38 19.79
C PRO A 316 14.76 7.34 18.52
N THR A 317 14.17 7.47 17.34
CA THR A 317 14.91 7.57 16.08
C THR A 317 15.91 8.74 16.15
N GLY A 318 17.17 8.46 15.80
CA GLY A 318 18.30 9.39 16.00
C GLY A 318 19.10 9.18 17.30
N SER A 319 18.73 8.23 18.17
CA SER A 319 19.52 7.88 19.37
C SER A 319 20.75 7.01 19.08
N GLY A 320 21.07 6.76 17.82
CA GLY A 320 22.26 6.00 17.41
C GLY A 320 22.17 4.49 17.58
N LYS A 321 20.96 3.91 17.45
CA LYS A 321 20.68 2.46 17.50
C LYS A 321 21.56 1.65 16.54
N THR A 322 21.90 2.21 15.38
CA THR A 322 22.82 1.60 14.41
C THR A 322 24.18 1.22 15.03
N ILE A 323 24.78 2.08 15.85
CA ILE A 323 26.06 1.79 16.51
C ILE A 323 25.87 0.70 17.60
N CYS A 324 24.68 0.63 18.20
CA CYS A 324 24.33 -0.46 19.11
C CYS A 324 24.25 -1.81 18.37
N ALA A 325 23.76 -1.84 17.12
CA ALA A 325 23.83 -3.02 16.27
C ALA A 325 25.29 -3.38 15.94
N GLU A 326 26.11 -2.38 15.62
CA GLU A 326 27.54 -2.56 15.33
C GLU A 326 28.31 -3.13 16.55
N PHE A 327 27.96 -2.77 17.80
CA PHE A 327 28.53 -3.40 19.00
C PHE A 327 28.27 -4.91 19.04
N ALA A 328 27.04 -5.35 18.71
CA ALA A 328 26.71 -6.78 18.67
C ALA A 328 27.48 -7.52 17.57
N ILE A 329 27.67 -6.90 16.40
CA ILE A 329 28.49 -7.43 15.30
C ILE A 329 29.95 -7.57 15.72
N LEU A 330 30.52 -6.56 16.37
CA LEU A 330 31.92 -6.58 16.82
C LEU A 330 32.15 -7.61 17.92
N ARG A 331 31.20 -7.79 18.85
CA ARG A 331 31.21 -8.89 19.84
C ARG A 331 31.18 -10.26 19.14
N ASN A 332 30.29 -10.43 18.17
CA ASN A 332 30.21 -11.68 17.40
C ASN A 332 31.47 -11.96 16.56
N HIS A 333 32.16 -10.91 16.09
CA HIS A 333 33.45 -11.03 15.39
C HIS A 333 34.60 -11.43 16.34
N GLN A 334 34.58 -11.04 17.62
CA GLN A 334 35.58 -11.49 18.60
C GLN A 334 35.49 -13.00 18.83
N GLU A 335 34.28 -13.53 19.02
CA GLU A 335 34.05 -14.97 19.20
C GLU A 335 34.23 -15.76 17.90
N GLY A 336 33.89 -15.15 16.75
CA GLY A 336 34.04 -15.71 15.40
C GLY A 336 35.47 -16.05 14.95
N LEU A 337 36.49 -15.77 15.77
CA LEU A 337 37.84 -16.33 15.61
C LEU A 337 37.89 -17.84 15.91
N ASN A 338 36.90 -18.37 16.65
CA ASN A 338 36.82 -19.76 17.08
C ASN A 338 35.71 -20.57 16.37
N SER A 339 34.80 -19.93 15.63
CA SER A 339 33.64 -20.58 14.99
C SER A 339 33.20 -19.86 13.71
N LEU A 340 32.45 -20.55 12.84
CA LEU A 340 31.81 -19.93 11.67
C LEU A 340 30.86 -18.80 12.11
N MET A 341 31.22 -17.58 11.72
CA MET A 341 30.52 -16.34 12.08
C MET A 341 29.56 -15.95 10.96
N ARG A 342 28.25 -15.94 11.27
CA ARG A 342 27.20 -15.45 10.36
C ARG A 342 26.20 -14.58 11.11
N VAL A 343 26.14 -13.31 10.71
CA VAL A 343 25.21 -12.28 11.16
C VAL A 343 24.12 -12.10 10.10
N VAL A 344 22.87 -12.02 10.54
CA VAL A 344 21.74 -11.59 9.71
C VAL A 344 21.18 -10.31 10.31
N TYR A 345 20.98 -9.30 9.47
CA TYR A 345 20.38 -8.02 9.82
C TYR A 345 19.13 -7.79 8.97
N ILE A 346 17.99 -7.66 9.64
CA ILE A 346 16.69 -7.40 9.02
C ILE A 346 16.34 -5.93 9.17
N ALA A 347 16.18 -5.24 8.04
CA ALA A 347 15.58 -3.93 7.95
C ALA A 347 14.15 -4.06 7.40
N PRO A 348 13.11 -3.52 8.06
CA PRO A 348 11.73 -3.61 7.58
C PRO A 348 11.49 -2.98 6.19
N LEU A 349 12.36 -2.07 5.76
CA LEU A 349 12.25 -1.36 4.49
C LEU A 349 13.50 -1.56 3.61
N GLU A 350 13.29 -1.83 2.33
CA GLU A 350 14.35 -2.01 1.31
C GLU A 350 15.32 -0.81 1.23
N ALA A 351 14.82 0.42 1.41
CA ALA A 351 15.64 1.62 1.41
C ALA A 351 16.62 1.65 2.61
N LEU A 352 16.17 1.18 3.78
CA LEU A 352 17.03 1.04 4.96
C LEU A 352 18.05 -0.09 4.74
N ALA A 353 17.63 -1.24 4.20
CA ALA A 353 18.54 -2.33 3.85
C ALA A 353 19.70 -1.84 2.96
N LYS A 354 19.40 -1.11 1.88
CA LYS A 354 20.39 -0.53 0.95
C LYS A 354 21.30 0.51 1.58
N GLU A 355 20.76 1.36 2.46
CA GLU A 355 21.57 2.33 3.19
C GLU A 355 22.58 1.64 4.09
N ARG A 356 22.13 0.63 4.86
CA ARG A 356 22.96 -0.16 5.77
C ARG A 356 23.98 -0.99 5.00
N PHE A 357 23.61 -1.58 3.87
CA PHE A 357 24.54 -2.31 2.99
C PHE A 357 25.67 -1.41 2.49
N ARG A 358 25.37 -0.17 2.07
CA ARG A 358 26.40 0.80 1.65
C ARG A 358 27.32 1.25 2.79
N ASP A 359 26.78 1.42 4.00
CA ASP A 359 27.56 1.81 5.19
C ASP A 359 28.47 0.66 5.66
N TRP A 360 27.89 -0.52 5.86
CA TRP A 360 28.59 -1.70 6.38
C TRP A 360 29.53 -2.35 5.37
N SER A 361 29.27 -2.27 4.05
CA SER A 361 30.26 -2.71 3.05
C SER A 361 31.55 -1.88 3.09
N LYS A 362 31.49 -0.63 3.56
CA LYS A 362 32.69 0.21 3.77
C LYS A 362 33.32 -0.05 5.13
N LYS A 363 32.54 -0.02 6.22
CA LYS A 363 33.03 -0.22 7.59
C LYS A 363 33.55 -1.64 7.88
N PHE A 364 32.80 -2.65 7.44
CA PHE A 364 33.07 -4.05 7.76
C PHE A 364 33.66 -4.84 6.59
N GLY A 365 33.43 -4.39 5.35
CA GLY A 365 33.95 -5.02 4.14
C GLY A 365 35.46 -4.88 3.95
N LEU A 366 35.91 -5.06 2.70
CA LEU A 366 37.33 -5.11 2.32
C LEU A 366 38.15 -3.87 2.72
N GLU A 367 37.52 -2.70 2.83
CA GLU A 367 38.17 -1.44 3.22
C GLU A 367 38.37 -1.30 4.75
N GLY A 368 37.71 -2.14 5.56
CA GLY A 368 37.70 -2.08 7.02
C GLY A 368 38.17 -3.37 7.68
N LEU A 369 37.24 -4.24 8.09
CA LEU A 369 37.55 -5.51 8.78
C LEU A 369 37.68 -6.73 7.84
N GLY A 370 37.54 -6.56 6.53
CA GLY A 370 37.73 -7.63 5.54
C GLY A 370 36.56 -8.62 5.42
N MET A 371 35.43 -8.38 6.09
CA MET A 371 34.29 -9.30 6.10
C MET A 371 33.54 -9.34 4.77
N ARG A 372 32.85 -10.44 4.49
CA ARG A 372 31.93 -10.55 3.35
C ARG A 372 30.52 -10.09 3.74
N VAL A 373 30.21 -8.85 3.41
CA VAL A 373 28.88 -8.24 3.52
C VAL A 373 28.09 -8.47 2.23
N VAL A 374 26.84 -8.94 2.33
CA VAL A 374 25.93 -9.14 1.18
C VAL A 374 24.55 -8.53 1.45
N GLU A 375 23.90 -8.08 0.39
CA GLU A 375 22.46 -7.73 0.38
C GLU A 375 21.72 -8.81 -0.39
N LEU A 376 20.60 -9.33 0.15
CA LEU A 376 19.77 -10.30 -0.55
C LEU A 376 18.94 -9.65 -1.66
N THR A 377 18.83 -10.30 -2.82
CA THR A 377 18.13 -9.79 -4.01
C THR A 377 16.64 -10.15 -4.00
N GLY A 378 16.26 -11.23 -3.31
CA GLY A 378 14.92 -11.81 -3.36
C GLY A 378 14.76 -12.91 -4.42
N GLU A 379 15.82 -13.28 -5.12
CA GLU A 379 15.84 -14.46 -6.00
C GLU A 379 16.44 -15.66 -5.26
N SER A 380 15.63 -16.67 -4.96
CA SER A 380 16.03 -17.79 -4.08
C SER A 380 17.34 -18.48 -4.46
N MET A 381 17.62 -18.70 -5.75
CA MET A 381 18.87 -19.35 -6.18
C MET A 381 20.09 -18.42 -6.06
N THR A 382 19.96 -17.16 -6.47
CA THR A 382 20.99 -16.13 -6.34
C THR A 382 21.33 -15.89 -4.86
N ASP A 383 20.31 -15.78 -4.01
CA ASP A 383 20.45 -15.59 -2.58
C ASP A 383 21.13 -16.77 -1.89
N LEU A 384 20.82 -18.03 -2.28
CA LEU A 384 21.53 -19.20 -1.77
C LEU A 384 23.03 -19.17 -2.12
N LYS A 385 23.39 -18.81 -3.37
CA LYS A 385 24.80 -18.64 -3.79
C LYS A 385 25.51 -17.53 -2.98
N LEU A 386 24.79 -16.46 -2.61
CA LEU A 386 25.33 -15.37 -1.78
C LEU A 386 25.57 -15.82 -0.33
N LEU A 387 24.68 -16.63 0.25
CA LEU A 387 24.78 -17.10 1.64
C LEU A 387 26.02 -17.96 1.93
N ASP A 388 26.48 -18.76 0.95
CA ASP A 388 27.62 -19.68 1.11
C ASP A 388 28.91 -18.99 1.56
N LYS A 389 29.12 -17.74 1.18
CA LYS A 389 30.34 -16.96 1.48
C LYS A 389 30.07 -15.71 2.31
N ALA A 390 28.84 -15.51 2.80
CA ALA A 390 28.44 -14.33 3.56
C ALA A 390 28.65 -14.47 5.07
N GLN A 391 29.28 -13.45 5.66
CA GLN A 391 29.44 -13.28 7.11
C GLN A 391 28.44 -12.26 7.66
N ILE A 392 28.10 -11.22 6.91
CA ILE A 392 27.04 -10.26 7.26
C ILE A 392 26.03 -10.24 6.12
N ILE A 393 24.79 -10.62 6.43
CA ILE A 393 23.67 -10.71 5.48
C ILE A 393 22.67 -9.62 5.83
N ILE A 394 22.38 -8.74 4.87
CA ILE A 394 21.40 -7.66 5.01
C ILE A 394 20.17 -8.01 4.16
N SER A 395 19.00 -7.94 4.77
CA SER A 395 17.75 -8.39 4.14
C SER A 395 16.53 -7.61 4.62
N THR A 396 15.43 -7.78 3.89
CA THR A 396 14.07 -7.42 4.34
C THR A 396 13.35 -8.65 4.88
N PRO A 397 12.24 -8.50 5.65
CA PRO A 397 11.46 -9.62 6.17
C PRO A 397 11.05 -10.62 5.09
N ASP A 398 10.48 -10.18 3.96
CA ASP A 398 10.01 -11.06 2.87
C ASP A 398 11.12 -11.91 2.26
N LYS A 399 12.26 -11.29 1.93
CA LYS A 399 13.43 -11.96 1.35
C LYS A 399 13.96 -13.03 2.31
N TRP A 400 13.99 -12.74 3.61
CA TRP A 400 14.43 -13.69 4.63
C TRP A 400 13.37 -14.76 4.95
N ASP A 401 12.07 -14.46 4.87
CA ASP A 401 10.99 -15.44 5.07
C ASP A 401 11.06 -16.55 4.01
N ALA A 402 11.17 -16.19 2.72
CA ALA A 402 11.33 -17.13 1.62
C ALA A 402 12.54 -18.09 1.79
N LEU A 403 13.64 -17.58 2.35
CA LEU A 403 14.84 -18.37 2.65
C LEU A 403 14.72 -19.22 3.92
N THR A 404 13.97 -18.77 4.93
CA THR A 404 13.87 -19.49 6.21
C THR A 404 12.70 -20.47 6.32
N ARG A 405 11.70 -20.42 5.41
CA ARG A 405 10.64 -21.46 5.32
C ARG A 405 11.17 -22.90 5.23
N ARG A 406 12.32 -23.11 4.57
CA ARG A 406 13.01 -24.41 4.45
C ARG A 406 14.29 -24.52 5.29
N TRP A 407 14.35 -23.84 6.44
CA TRP A 407 15.55 -23.80 7.30
C TRP A 407 16.14 -25.18 7.64
N ARG A 408 15.32 -26.23 7.84
CA ARG A 408 15.77 -27.60 8.12
C ARG A 408 16.65 -28.19 7.00
N GLN A 409 16.42 -27.78 5.75
CA GLN A 409 17.19 -28.22 4.58
C GLN A 409 18.38 -27.30 4.28
N ARG A 410 18.44 -26.11 4.89
CA ARG A 410 19.38 -25.03 4.58
C ARG A 410 20.36 -24.82 5.74
N LYS A 411 21.50 -25.51 5.71
CA LYS A 411 22.56 -25.42 6.74
C LYS A 411 22.97 -23.97 7.06
N GLN A 412 23.04 -23.14 6.02
CA GLN A 412 23.44 -21.73 6.11
C GLN A 412 22.52 -20.91 7.05
N VAL A 413 21.24 -21.30 7.17
CA VAL A 413 20.25 -20.69 8.09
C VAL A 413 20.42 -21.20 9.53
N GLN A 414 20.87 -22.44 9.70
CA GLN A 414 21.13 -23.05 11.01
C GLN A 414 22.44 -22.50 11.62
N GLU A 415 23.41 -22.17 10.78
CA GLU A 415 24.70 -21.56 11.15
C GLU A 415 24.60 -20.05 11.54
N VAL A 416 23.41 -19.46 11.66
CA VAL A 416 23.26 -18.05 12.04
C VAL A 416 23.59 -17.87 13.53
N SER A 417 24.69 -17.16 13.81
CA SER A 417 25.16 -16.86 15.17
C SER A 417 24.48 -15.64 15.82
N LEU A 418 24.16 -14.62 15.02
CA LEU A 418 23.57 -13.36 15.49
C LEU A 418 22.46 -12.92 14.54
N PHE A 419 21.27 -12.68 15.09
CA PHE A 419 20.10 -12.20 14.38
C PHE A 419 19.72 -10.80 14.91
N ILE A 420 19.94 -9.79 14.07
CA ILE A 420 19.64 -8.39 14.37
C ILE A 420 18.38 -7.96 13.62
N VAL A 421 17.49 -7.25 14.31
CA VAL A 421 16.28 -6.66 13.71
C VAL A 421 16.22 -5.18 14.03
N ASP A 422 16.14 -4.33 13.02
CA ASP A 422 15.93 -2.89 13.21
C ASP A 422 14.44 -2.51 13.09
N GLU A 423 14.10 -1.39 13.70
CA GLU A 423 12.76 -0.79 13.74
C GLU A 423 11.59 -1.77 14.02
N LEU A 424 11.78 -2.69 14.99
CA LEU A 424 10.84 -3.76 15.36
C LEU A 424 9.40 -3.30 15.64
N HIS A 425 9.19 -2.07 16.12
CA HIS A 425 7.84 -1.47 16.26
C HIS A 425 6.97 -1.48 14.99
N LEU A 426 7.57 -1.62 13.80
CA LEU A 426 6.85 -1.75 12.53
C LEU A 426 6.13 -3.10 12.38
N ILE A 427 6.23 -4.00 13.37
CA ILE A 427 5.42 -5.23 13.49
C ILE A 427 3.90 -4.98 13.43
N GLY A 428 3.44 -3.80 13.86
CA GLY A 428 2.03 -3.38 13.74
C GLY A 428 1.66 -2.72 12.41
N GLY A 429 2.57 -2.67 11.44
CA GLY A 429 2.39 -2.06 10.11
C GLY A 429 2.36 -3.07 8.96
N GLN A 430 2.46 -2.59 7.71
CA GLN A 430 2.58 -3.50 6.55
C GLN A 430 3.92 -4.22 6.54
N GLY A 431 3.89 -5.50 6.16
CA GLY A 431 5.04 -6.39 6.31
C GLY A 431 5.35 -6.78 7.77
N GLY A 432 4.67 -6.16 8.74
CA GLY A 432 4.76 -6.48 10.16
C GLY A 432 4.51 -7.96 10.50
N PRO A 433 3.47 -8.61 9.95
CA PRO A 433 3.24 -10.05 10.15
C PRO A 433 4.38 -10.92 9.59
N VAL A 434 4.97 -10.54 8.46
CA VAL A 434 6.13 -11.25 7.89
C VAL A 434 7.34 -11.08 8.80
N LEU A 435 7.55 -9.88 9.36
CA LEU A 435 8.58 -9.61 10.34
C LEU A 435 8.35 -10.43 11.64
N GLU A 436 7.11 -10.52 12.12
CA GLU A 436 6.74 -11.34 13.28
C GLU A 436 7.03 -12.84 13.04
N VAL A 437 6.60 -13.36 11.90
CA VAL A 437 6.84 -14.76 11.50
C VAL A 437 8.34 -15.04 11.40
N VAL A 438 9.12 -14.12 10.81
CA VAL A 438 10.58 -14.23 10.71
C VAL A 438 11.25 -14.24 12.09
N VAL A 439 10.91 -13.29 12.96
CA VAL A 439 11.49 -13.21 14.33
C VAL A 439 11.13 -14.44 15.15
N SER A 440 9.85 -14.84 15.12
CA SER A 440 9.36 -16.03 15.82
C SER A 440 10.04 -17.30 15.31
N ARG A 441 10.24 -17.44 14.00
CA ARG A 441 10.97 -18.57 13.42
C ARG A 441 12.44 -18.59 13.81
N MET A 442 13.11 -17.44 13.85
CA MET A 442 14.51 -17.38 14.30
C MET A 442 14.64 -17.73 15.80
N ARG A 443 13.70 -17.30 16.65
CA ARG A 443 13.63 -17.73 18.06
C ARG A 443 13.36 -19.24 18.19
N TYR A 444 12.45 -19.78 17.39
CA TYR A 444 12.16 -21.21 17.36
C TYR A 444 13.39 -22.02 16.91
N ASN A 445 14.10 -21.58 15.87
CA ASN A 445 15.34 -22.20 15.40
C ASN A 445 16.43 -22.16 16.49
N ALA A 446 16.55 -21.04 17.23
CA ALA A 446 17.49 -20.91 18.35
C ALA A 446 17.27 -21.90 19.50
N ALA A 447 16.09 -22.52 19.59
CA ALA A 447 15.78 -23.57 20.55
C ALA A 447 15.98 -25.00 20.01
N HIS A 448 16.20 -25.17 18.70
CA HIS A 448 16.29 -26.47 18.01
C HIS A 448 17.64 -26.73 17.33
N VAL A 449 18.48 -25.71 17.17
CA VAL A 449 19.84 -25.82 16.62
C VAL A 449 20.84 -25.83 17.76
N GLU A 450 21.93 -26.61 17.63
CA GLU A 450 22.98 -26.74 18.66
C GLU A 450 23.71 -25.40 18.91
N ASN A 451 23.86 -24.58 17.86
CA ASN A 451 24.42 -23.23 17.96
C ASN A 451 23.37 -22.25 18.52
N LYS A 452 23.67 -21.64 19.67
CA LYS A 452 22.84 -20.60 20.28
C LYS A 452 22.82 -19.34 19.41
N ILE A 453 21.66 -19.02 18.84
CA ILE A 453 21.46 -17.77 18.08
C ILE A 453 21.22 -16.61 19.06
N ARG A 454 22.07 -15.59 19.03
CA ARG A 454 21.85 -14.34 19.78
C ARG A 454 20.84 -13.46 19.05
N MET A 455 19.81 -12.97 19.74
CA MET A 455 18.80 -12.07 19.17
C MET A 455 18.98 -10.64 19.70
N VAL A 456 19.10 -9.67 18.80
CA VAL A 456 19.22 -8.24 19.15
C VAL A 456 18.19 -7.45 18.34
N ALA A 457 17.27 -6.77 19.03
CA ALA A 457 16.25 -5.95 18.40
C ALA A 457 16.40 -4.48 18.75
N PHE A 458 16.13 -3.63 17.75
CA PHE A 458 16.07 -2.19 17.87
C PHE A 458 14.67 -1.71 17.54
N SER A 459 14.19 -0.71 18.27
CA SER A 459 12.84 -0.17 18.11
C SER A 459 12.84 1.33 18.42
N THR A 460 11.78 2.05 18.05
CA THR A 460 11.41 3.29 18.74
C THR A 460 10.94 2.98 20.17
N SER A 461 10.79 4.00 21.01
CA SER A 461 10.26 3.86 22.38
C SER A 461 8.89 3.18 22.39
N LEU A 462 8.72 2.11 23.17
CA LEU A 462 7.51 1.27 23.17
C LEU A 462 6.73 1.42 24.48
N ALA A 463 5.41 1.30 24.39
CA ALA A 463 4.56 1.19 25.58
C ALA A 463 4.64 -0.23 26.19
N ASN A 464 4.54 -1.25 25.34
CA ASN A 464 4.55 -2.67 25.70
C ASN A 464 5.92 -3.35 25.45
N ALA A 465 7.02 -2.65 25.74
CA ALA A 465 8.38 -3.15 25.48
C ALA A 465 8.69 -4.48 26.15
N LYS A 466 8.07 -4.76 27.30
CA LYS A 466 8.21 -6.01 28.05
C LYS A 466 7.78 -7.21 27.19
N ASP A 467 6.61 -7.12 26.56
CA ASP A 467 6.03 -8.21 25.76
C ASP A 467 6.93 -8.53 24.56
N LEU A 468 7.43 -7.50 23.87
CA LEU A 468 8.38 -7.69 22.76
C LEU A 468 9.74 -8.22 23.25
N GLY A 469 10.20 -7.81 24.43
CA GLY A 469 11.40 -8.34 25.07
C GLY A 469 11.27 -9.83 25.38
N GLU A 470 10.21 -10.23 26.07
CA GLU A 470 9.90 -11.63 26.39
C GLU A 470 9.63 -12.46 25.12
N TRP A 471 9.09 -11.86 24.07
CA TRP A 471 8.87 -12.48 22.76
C TRP A 471 10.16 -12.72 21.95
N ILE A 472 11.22 -11.91 22.08
CA ILE A 472 12.56 -12.23 21.55
C ILE A 472 13.44 -13.01 22.53
N GLY A 473 12.94 -13.27 23.74
CA GLY A 473 13.71 -13.93 24.81
C GLY A 473 14.79 -13.05 25.45
N ALA A 474 14.66 -11.73 25.39
CA ALA A 474 15.48 -10.81 26.18
C ALA A 474 15.11 -10.92 27.66
N THR A 475 16.11 -10.96 28.54
CA THR A 475 15.91 -10.91 29.99
C THR A 475 15.71 -9.46 30.44
N ALA A 476 15.32 -9.24 31.70
CA ALA A 476 15.27 -7.89 32.27
C ALA A 476 16.62 -7.13 32.22
N HIS A 477 17.74 -7.84 32.12
CA HIS A 477 19.08 -7.26 31.94
C HIS A 477 19.33 -6.78 30.50
N GLY A 478 18.69 -7.42 29.51
CA GLY A 478 18.74 -7.05 28.08
C GLY A 478 17.59 -6.13 27.63
N LEU A 479 16.70 -5.69 28.52
CA LEU A 479 15.53 -4.89 28.17
C LEU A 479 15.75 -3.40 28.46
N PHE A 480 16.04 -2.62 27.41
CA PHE A 480 16.22 -1.18 27.46
C PHE A 480 15.10 -0.47 26.69
N ASN A 481 14.18 0.20 27.40
CA ASN A 481 13.07 0.94 26.81
C ASN A 481 13.07 2.39 27.28
N PHE A 482 13.81 3.25 26.58
CA PHE A 482 13.96 4.65 26.96
C PHE A 482 12.78 5.50 26.48
N PRO A 483 12.35 6.53 27.23
CA PRO A 483 11.22 7.36 26.84
C PRO A 483 11.55 8.32 25.68
N PRO A 484 10.55 8.80 24.91
CA PRO A 484 10.73 9.72 23.77
C PRO A 484 11.63 10.95 24.02
N ILE A 485 11.69 11.42 25.27
CA ILE A 485 12.42 12.62 25.69
C ILE A 485 13.94 12.44 25.75
N VAL A 486 14.50 11.23 25.79
CA VAL A 486 15.96 11.02 25.93
C VAL A 486 16.77 11.26 24.66
N ARG A 487 16.13 11.79 23.61
CA ARG A 487 16.75 11.99 22.30
C ARG A 487 17.97 12.93 22.44
N PRO A 488 19.18 12.53 22.01
CA PRO A 488 20.40 13.33 22.21
C PRO A 488 20.35 14.75 21.60
N ALA A 489 19.56 14.92 20.54
CA ALA A 489 19.16 16.23 20.03
C ALA A 489 17.67 16.44 20.40
N PRO A 490 17.33 17.42 21.26
CA PRO A 490 15.95 17.71 21.65
C PRO A 490 15.04 17.96 20.45
N LEU A 491 13.78 17.53 20.56
CA LEU A 491 12.76 17.67 19.53
C LEU A 491 11.60 18.53 20.03
N GLU A 492 11.39 19.67 19.38
CA GLU A 492 10.21 20.52 19.59
C GLU A 492 9.14 20.14 18.56
N ILE A 493 7.90 19.90 19.02
CA ILE A 493 6.77 19.48 18.17
C ILE A 493 5.67 20.52 18.27
N HIS A 494 5.27 21.08 17.12
CA HIS A 494 4.14 22.01 17.00
C HIS A 494 3.07 21.38 16.10
N ILE A 495 1.85 21.22 16.63
CA ILE A 495 0.71 20.67 15.89
C ILE A 495 -0.26 21.81 15.58
N GLN A 496 -0.54 22.05 14.30
CA GLN A 496 -1.50 23.06 13.85
C GLN A 496 -2.65 22.35 13.12
N GLY A 497 -3.85 22.37 13.68
CA GLY A 497 -5.03 21.78 13.07
C GLY A 497 -5.64 22.67 11.99
N VAL A 498 -5.96 22.11 10.81
CA VAL A 498 -6.66 22.81 9.73
C VAL A 498 -8.00 22.13 9.46
N ASP A 499 -9.06 22.76 9.95
CA ASP A 499 -10.43 22.27 9.88
C ASP A 499 -11.12 22.66 8.56
N ILE A 500 -10.82 21.89 7.52
CA ILE A 500 -11.43 22.00 6.18
C ILE A 500 -11.71 20.59 5.68
N ALA A 501 -12.97 20.20 5.49
CA ALA A 501 -13.34 18.84 5.09
C ALA A 501 -12.76 18.43 3.71
N ASN A 502 -12.84 19.33 2.71
CA ASN A 502 -12.32 19.06 1.36
C ASN A 502 -10.79 18.97 1.36
N PHE A 503 -10.25 17.83 0.92
CA PHE A 503 -8.82 17.53 0.94
C PHE A 503 -7.97 18.54 0.14
N GLU A 504 -8.34 18.85 -1.11
CA GLU A 504 -7.57 19.76 -1.98
C GLU A 504 -7.56 21.19 -1.42
N ALA A 505 -8.72 21.68 -0.94
CA ALA A 505 -8.82 22.99 -0.29
C ALA A 505 -8.02 23.04 1.03
N ARG A 506 -8.02 21.93 1.80
CA ARG A 506 -7.21 21.79 3.02
C ARG A 506 -5.71 21.84 2.70
N MET A 507 -5.26 21.14 1.65
CA MET A 507 -3.88 21.19 1.19
C MET A 507 -3.44 22.60 0.80
N GLN A 508 -4.24 23.32 0.00
CA GLN A 508 -3.96 24.71 -0.38
C GLN A 508 -3.92 25.65 0.85
N ALA A 509 -4.84 25.49 1.80
CA ALA A 509 -4.86 26.29 3.02
C ALA A 509 -3.63 26.04 3.93
N MET A 510 -3.02 24.85 3.88
CA MET A 510 -1.81 24.50 4.62
C MET A 510 -0.53 25.08 4.01
N THR A 511 -0.48 25.40 2.70
CA THR A 511 0.78 25.81 2.06
C THR A 511 1.38 27.09 2.63
N LYS A 512 0.56 28.11 2.94
CA LYS A 512 1.04 29.36 3.53
C LYS A 512 1.50 29.21 4.99
N PRO A 513 0.76 28.53 5.89
CA PRO A 513 1.28 28.11 7.19
C PRO A 513 2.62 27.35 7.11
N THR A 514 2.79 26.45 6.14
CA THR A 514 4.06 25.73 5.92
C THR A 514 5.20 26.69 5.60
N TYR A 515 5.00 27.67 4.70
CA TYR A 515 5.98 28.73 4.43
C TYR A 515 6.36 29.49 5.71
N THR A 516 5.36 29.95 6.47
CA THR A 516 5.58 30.68 7.72
C THR A 516 6.32 29.83 8.76
N ALA A 517 6.03 28.53 8.86
CA ALA A 517 6.73 27.62 9.76
C ALA A 517 8.21 27.46 9.38
N ILE A 518 8.54 27.33 8.08
CA ILE A 518 9.94 27.31 7.61
C ILE A 518 10.65 28.60 8.03
N VAL A 519 10.09 29.77 7.70
CA VAL A 519 10.71 31.07 8.04
C VAL A 519 10.84 31.29 9.55
N GLN A 520 9.90 30.78 10.35
CA GLN A 520 9.89 30.93 11.81
C GLN A 520 10.89 29.99 12.52
N HIS A 521 10.97 28.73 12.11
CA HIS A 521 11.72 27.68 12.81
C HIS A 521 13.06 27.34 12.15
N ALA A 522 13.17 27.37 10.82
CA ALA A 522 14.37 27.07 10.06
C ALA A 522 15.24 28.33 9.78
N LYS A 523 15.43 29.18 10.80
CA LYS A 523 16.22 30.41 10.70
C LYS A 523 17.69 30.13 10.37
N ASN A 524 18.35 31.13 9.77
CA ASN A 524 19.79 31.14 9.44
C ASN A 524 20.22 30.01 8.50
N GLY A 525 19.41 29.68 7.48
CA GLY A 525 19.76 28.68 6.47
C GLY A 525 19.74 27.23 6.96
N LYS A 526 19.09 26.93 8.10
CA LYS A 526 18.88 25.54 8.53
C LYS A 526 18.03 24.79 7.51
N PRO A 527 18.37 23.54 7.14
CA PRO A 527 17.59 22.77 6.18
C PRO A 527 16.21 22.39 6.73
N ALA A 528 15.20 22.40 5.87
CA ALA A 528 13.84 21.98 6.18
C ALA A 528 13.34 20.92 5.18
N LEU A 529 12.71 19.86 5.70
CA LEU A 529 12.12 18.78 4.93
C LEU A 529 10.59 18.81 5.13
N VAL A 530 9.84 18.91 4.03
CA VAL A 530 8.37 19.04 4.04
C VAL A 530 7.74 17.82 3.39
N PHE A 531 7.11 16.97 4.19
CA PHE A 531 6.34 15.85 3.68
C PHE A 531 4.95 16.30 3.22
N VAL A 532 4.53 15.81 2.05
CA VAL A 532 3.20 16.08 1.47
C VAL A 532 2.56 14.77 0.98
N PRO A 533 1.23 14.68 0.81
CA PRO A 533 0.60 13.38 0.58
C PRO A 533 0.96 12.69 -0.73
N THR A 534 1.03 13.43 -1.85
CA THR A 534 1.20 12.83 -3.20
C THR A 534 2.12 13.65 -4.09
N ARG A 535 2.68 13.01 -5.12
CA ARG A 535 3.50 13.62 -6.19
C ARG A 535 2.92 14.90 -6.80
N LYS A 536 1.60 14.99 -6.95
CA LYS A 536 0.92 16.20 -7.44
C LYS A 536 1.14 17.39 -6.48
N HIS A 537 0.98 17.14 -5.18
CA HIS A 537 1.17 18.15 -4.14
C HIS A 537 2.63 18.52 -3.96
N VAL A 538 3.57 17.57 -4.10
CA VAL A 538 5.02 17.86 -4.13
C VAL A 538 5.33 18.99 -5.12
N LYS A 539 4.78 18.89 -6.34
CA LYS A 539 4.95 19.89 -7.40
C LYS A 539 4.24 21.22 -7.11
N LEU A 540 2.96 21.18 -6.73
CA LEU A 540 2.18 22.40 -6.45
C LEU A 540 2.75 23.17 -5.26
N THR A 541 2.98 22.50 -4.13
CA THR A 541 3.54 23.11 -2.91
C THR A 541 4.95 23.66 -3.15
N SER A 542 5.78 23.03 -3.99
CA SER A 542 7.11 23.57 -4.32
C SER A 542 7.05 24.88 -5.14
N VAL A 543 6.09 25.01 -6.06
CA VAL A 543 5.83 26.27 -6.79
C VAL A 543 5.22 27.33 -5.88
N ASP A 544 4.25 26.98 -5.03
CA ASP A 544 3.67 27.93 -4.08
C ASP A 544 4.73 28.48 -3.10
N LEU A 545 5.62 27.61 -2.58
CA LEU A 545 6.74 28.02 -1.71
C LEU A 545 7.74 28.93 -2.45
N MET A 546 8.03 28.64 -3.72
CA MET A 546 8.82 29.53 -4.59
C MET A 546 8.12 30.89 -4.76
N THR A 547 6.82 30.91 -5.07
CA THR A 547 6.03 32.15 -5.23
C THR A 547 5.97 32.97 -3.94
N TYR A 548 5.79 32.34 -2.78
CA TYR A 548 5.84 33.04 -1.50
C TYR A 548 7.24 33.57 -1.17
N SER A 549 8.30 32.82 -1.50
CA SER A 549 9.68 33.28 -1.36
C SER A 549 9.99 34.49 -2.25
N SER A 550 9.43 34.56 -3.46
CA SER A 550 9.61 35.71 -4.36
C SER A 550 8.76 36.93 -3.94
N ALA A 551 7.73 36.73 -3.10
CA ALA A 551 6.87 37.80 -2.61
C ALA A 551 7.33 38.43 -1.28
N ASP A 552 7.96 37.65 -0.37
CA ASP A 552 8.57 38.15 0.88
C ASP A 552 9.98 38.72 0.58
N ILE A 553 10.03 39.83 -0.17
CA ILE A 553 11.28 40.47 -0.61
C ILE A 553 12.01 41.05 0.60
N ARG A 554 13.00 40.31 1.10
CA ARG A 554 13.96 40.76 2.13
C ARG A 554 15.37 41.01 1.59
N GLY A 555 15.60 40.79 0.30
CA GLY A 555 16.88 40.99 -0.39
C GLY A 555 16.77 40.77 -1.90
N GLU A 556 17.88 40.87 -2.62
CA GLU A 556 17.97 40.66 -4.08
C GLU A 556 18.07 39.16 -4.49
N GLU A 557 18.32 38.26 -3.53
CA GLU A 557 18.47 36.81 -3.77
C GLU A 557 17.31 35.99 -3.18
N PRO A 558 16.99 34.79 -3.73
CA PRO A 558 15.88 33.96 -3.24
C PRO A 558 16.11 33.49 -1.80
N ALA A 559 15.10 33.65 -0.93
CA ALA A 559 15.24 33.45 0.52
C ALA A 559 15.62 32.02 0.97
N PHE A 560 15.50 31.02 0.08
CA PHE A 560 15.84 29.60 0.36
C PHE A 560 17.11 29.11 -0.37
N LEU A 561 17.75 29.98 -1.16
CA LEU A 561 19.01 29.68 -1.83
C LEU A 561 20.17 30.13 -0.93
N LEU A 562 21.06 29.20 -0.58
CA LEU A 562 22.10 29.45 0.44
C LEU A 562 23.52 29.65 -0.14
N HIS A 563 23.67 29.41 -1.45
CA HIS A 563 24.92 29.57 -2.20
C HIS A 563 24.66 30.23 -3.56
N ASN A 564 25.71 30.75 -4.20
CA ASN A 564 25.62 31.55 -5.42
C ASN A 564 24.95 30.78 -6.57
N ALA A 565 23.91 31.37 -7.18
CA ALA A 565 23.18 30.78 -8.30
C ALA A 565 24.08 30.34 -9.48
N LYS A 566 25.21 31.03 -9.71
CA LYS A 566 26.17 30.68 -10.78
C LYS A 566 26.89 29.36 -10.56
N GLU A 567 27.09 28.96 -9.31
CA GLU A 567 27.76 27.70 -8.97
C GLU A 567 26.79 26.51 -9.03
N LEU A 568 25.48 26.79 -8.90
CA LEU A 568 24.39 25.80 -8.89
C LEU A 568 24.00 25.32 -10.30
N GLU A 569 24.12 26.20 -11.30
CA GLU A 569 23.68 25.94 -12.66
C GLU A 569 24.26 24.64 -13.29
N PRO A 570 25.56 24.28 -13.13
CA PRO A 570 26.11 23.01 -13.65
C PRO A 570 25.52 21.73 -13.03
N PHE A 571 24.81 21.84 -11.90
CA PHE A 571 24.03 20.74 -11.32
C PHE A 571 22.59 20.75 -11.84
N VAL A 572 21.99 21.94 -12.01
CA VAL A 572 20.63 22.13 -12.53
C VAL A 572 20.51 21.73 -14.00
N GLU A 573 21.51 22.00 -14.84
CA GLU A 573 21.53 21.57 -16.24
C GLU A 573 21.44 20.05 -16.42
N LYS A 574 21.93 19.27 -15.45
CA LYS A 574 21.92 17.80 -15.45
C LYS A 574 20.58 17.19 -15.04
N VAL A 575 19.70 17.97 -14.42
CA VAL A 575 18.36 17.52 -14.00
C VAL A 575 17.47 17.38 -15.24
N ASN A 576 16.72 16.29 -15.36
CA ASN A 576 15.85 16.04 -16.51
C ASN A 576 14.50 16.77 -16.42
N GLU A 577 13.95 16.95 -15.21
CA GLU A 577 12.65 17.56 -15.01
C GLU A 577 12.71 19.11 -14.99
N GLU A 578 12.13 19.74 -16.00
CA GLU A 578 12.12 21.21 -16.19
C GLU A 578 11.54 21.97 -15.00
N MET A 579 10.45 21.46 -14.42
CA MET A 579 9.82 22.06 -13.24
C MET A 579 10.74 22.02 -12.00
N LEU A 580 11.52 20.94 -11.85
CA LEU A 580 12.51 20.81 -10.77
C LEU A 580 13.69 21.76 -10.99
N ARG A 581 14.12 21.99 -12.24
CA ARG A 581 15.13 23.03 -12.54
C ARG A 581 14.67 24.41 -12.08
N ALA A 582 13.40 24.76 -12.34
CA ALA A 582 12.84 26.05 -11.96
C ALA A 582 12.80 26.26 -10.44
N THR A 583 12.36 25.27 -9.66
CA THR A 583 12.30 25.38 -8.20
C THR A 583 13.68 25.31 -7.54
N LEU A 584 14.61 24.50 -8.07
CA LEU A 584 15.99 24.41 -7.56
C LEU A 584 16.73 25.75 -7.63
N ARG A 585 16.58 26.52 -8.71
CA ARG A 585 17.16 27.88 -8.83
C ARG A 585 16.65 28.86 -7.77
N HIS A 586 15.53 28.56 -7.10
CA HIS A 586 14.96 29.33 -5.99
C HIS A 586 15.23 28.69 -4.62
N GLY A 587 16.10 27.68 -4.53
CA GLY A 587 16.44 27.00 -3.28
C GLY A 587 15.44 25.94 -2.81
N VAL A 588 14.50 25.53 -3.67
CA VAL A 588 13.45 24.54 -3.36
C VAL A 588 13.63 23.29 -4.21
N GLY A 589 14.21 22.25 -3.62
CA GLY A 589 14.22 20.92 -4.22
C GLY A 589 12.95 20.14 -3.89
N TYR A 590 12.68 19.11 -4.68
CA TYR A 590 11.65 18.14 -4.34
C TYR A 590 12.01 16.72 -4.80
N LEU A 591 11.42 15.74 -4.12
CA LEU A 591 11.60 14.32 -4.34
C LEU A 591 10.22 13.65 -4.47
N HIS A 592 10.12 12.72 -5.41
CA HIS A 592 8.99 11.81 -5.57
C HIS A 592 9.43 10.57 -6.35
N GLU A 593 8.67 9.47 -6.26
CA GLU A 593 9.00 8.21 -6.93
C GLU A 593 9.24 8.33 -8.44
N GLY A 594 8.49 9.22 -9.12
CA GLY A 594 8.59 9.44 -10.57
C GLY A 594 9.73 10.34 -11.06
N LEU A 595 10.74 10.64 -10.23
CA LEU A 595 11.98 11.33 -10.66
C LEU A 595 13.00 10.30 -11.19
N SER A 596 13.92 10.72 -12.06
CA SER A 596 15.03 9.83 -12.42
C SER A 596 15.99 9.66 -11.24
N SER A 597 16.70 8.53 -11.18
CA SER A 597 17.70 8.27 -10.14
C SER A 597 18.80 9.33 -10.10
N LEU A 598 19.09 9.99 -11.23
CA LEU A 598 20.02 11.11 -11.32
C LEU A 598 19.45 12.36 -10.65
N ASP A 599 18.20 12.73 -10.94
CA ASP A 599 17.53 13.90 -10.36
C ASP A 599 17.44 13.78 -8.83
N GLN A 600 17.04 12.60 -8.35
CA GLN A 600 16.99 12.30 -6.90
C GLN A 600 18.38 12.45 -6.25
N GLN A 601 19.44 11.94 -6.89
CA GLN A 601 20.81 12.09 -6.38
C GLN A 601 21.27 13.55 -6.36
N VAL A 602 20.96 14.35 -7.38
CA VAL A 602 21.29 15.78 -7.43
C VAL A 602 20.58 16.53 -6.30
N VAL A 603 19.27 16.34 -6.13
CA VAL A 603 18.50 16.99 -5.04
C VAL A 603 19.03 16.57 -3.67
N MET A 604 19.28 15.28 -3.45
CA MET A 604 19.85 14.78 -2.19
C MET A 604 21.26 15.32 -1.92
N HIS A 605 22.09 15.50 -2.95
CA HIS A 605 23.42 16.06 -2.83
C HIS A 605 23.37 17.55 -2.47
N LEU A 606 22.59 18.34 -3.21
CA LEU A 606 22.41 19.78 -2.98
C LEU A 606 21.83 20.05 -1.58
N PHE A 607 20.85 19.26 -1.12
CA PHE A 607 20.28 19.40 0.22
C PHE A 607 21.30 19.07 1.32
N LYS A 608 22.05 17.95 1.18
CA LYS A 608 23.08 17.56 2.16
C LYS A 608 24.27 18.51 2.21
N ALA A 609 24.63 19.11 1.07
CA ALA A 609 25.70 20.10 0.97
C ALA A 609 25.24 21.50 1.45
N GLY A 610 23.95 21.70 1.75
CA GLY A 610 23.42 22.98 2.21
C GLY A 610 23.20 24.02 1.11
N TRP A 611 23.05 23.61 -0.15
CA TRP A 611 22.85 24.52 -1.29
C TRP A 611 21.39 24.96 -1.45
N ILE A 612 20.47 24.04 -1.16
CA ILE A 612 19.02 24.27 -1.14
C ILE A 612 18.53 24.13 0.30
N GLN A 613 17.75 25.10 0.78
CA GLN A 613 17.25 25.05 2.15
C GLN A 613 16.07 24.08 2.30
N ASN A 614 15.23 23.95 1.26
CA ASN A 614 13.99 23.18 1.33
C ASN A 614 14.04 21.95 0.42
N ALA A 615 13.56 20.82 0.95
CA ALA A 615 13.24 19.63 0.17
C ALA A 615 11.80 19.16 0.47
N LEU A 616 11.03 18.79 -0.55
CA LEU A 616 9.72 18.15 -0.40
C LEU A 616 9.80 16.65 -0.70
N SER A 617 8.96 15.83 -0.07
CA SER A 617 8.84 14.38 -0.34
C SER A 617 7.39 13.91 -0.24
N ASP A 618 7.00 12.91 -1.02
CA ASP A 618 5.68 12.26 -0.94
C ASP A 618 5.58 11.19 0.17
N LEU A 619 4.36 11.01 0.70
CA LEU A 619 4.03 10.03 1.75
C LEU A 619 3.53 8.68 1.19
N GLU A 620 3.03 8.66 -0.04
CA GLU A 620 2.48 7.48 -0.75
C GLU A 620 3.47 6.29 -0.80
N ALA A 621 4.78 6.56 -0.73
CA ALA A 621 5.86 5.56 -0.69
C ALA A 621 5.91 4.70 0.61
N SER A 622 5.00 4.89 1.57
CA SER A 622 5.05 4.27 2.91
C SER A 622 4.03 3.15 3.18
N LYS A 623 3.33 2.64 2.13
CA LYS A 623 2.39 1.48 2.09
C LYS A 623 2.14 0.78 3.46
N CYS A 624 0.93 0.90 4.05
CA CYS A 624 0.55 0.34 5.37
C CYS A 624 -0.80 -0.47 5.42
N ILE A 625 -0.81 -1.69 6.04
CA ILE A 625 -1.87 -2.72 6.35
C ILE A 625 -2.65 -3.40 5.17
N LEU A 626 -3.35 -4.57 5.24
CA LEU A 626 -3.89 -5.44 6.35
C LEU A 626 -3.80 -7.00 6.02
N ILE A 627 -4.61 -7.91 6.60
CA ILE A 627 -4.37 -9.40 6.73
C ILE A 627 -5.68 -10.27 6.79
N GLU A 628 -5.59 -11.61 6.56
CA GLU A 628 -6.27 -12.78 7.25
C GLU A 628 -6.53 -13.99 6.29
N ASP A 629 -6.51 -15.30 6.64
CA ASP A 629 -5.97 -16.09 7.78
C ASP A 629 -5.51 -17.52 7.31
N ASP A 630 -5.64 -18.64 8.06
CA ASP A 630 -4.87 -19.91 7.85
C ASP A 630 -5.64 -21.26 7.75
N ILE A 631 -5.18 -22.21 6.90
CA ILE A 631 -5.65 -23.62 6.78
C ILE A 631 -4.50 -24.58 6.34
N GLN A 632 -4.53 -25.84 6.78
CA GLN A 632 -3.55 -26.90 6.46
C GLN A 632 -3.18 -27.04 4.96
N PRO A 633 -1.90 -27.29 4.63
CA PRO A 633 -1.43 -27.28 3.24
C PRO A 633 -1.81 -28.55 2.46
N LEU A 634 -2.74 -28.39 1.52
CA LEU A 634 -2.87 -29.24 0.34
C LEU A 634 -1.73 -28.93 -0.66
N ASN A 635 -1.67 -29.61 -1.82
CA ASN A 635 -0.68 -29.31 -2.87
C ASN A 635 -0.64 -27.81 -3.25
N HIS A 636 -1.80 -27.15 -3.28
CA HIS A 636 -1.92 -25.69 -3.46
C HIS A 636 -1.21 -24.87 -2.37
N GLY A 637 -1.28 -25.31 -1.10
CA GLY A 637 -0.54 -24.69 0.01
C GLY A 637 0.97 -24.88 -0.13
N HIS A 638 1.44 -26.04 -0.63
CA HIS A 638 2.86 -26.23 -0.94
C HIS A 638 3.36 -25.30 -2.05
N ILE A 639 2.55 -25.09 -3.11
CA ILE A 639 2.86 -24.17 -4.22
C ILE A 639 2.90 -22.71 -3.73
N SER A 640 1.87 -22.27 -3.00
CA SER A 640 1.82 -20.95 -2.33
C SER A 640 3.06 -20.72 -1.46
N ALA A 641 3.40 -21.70 -0.61
CA ALA A 641 4.51 -21.60 0.32
C ALA A 641 5.88 -21.53 -0.39
N TYR A 642 6.03 -22.22 -1.53
CA TYR A 642 7.28 -22.30 -2.30
C TYR A 642 7.55 -21.05 -3.12
N HIS A 643 6.56 -20.54 -3.87
CA HIS A 643 6.72 -19.38 -4.76
C HIS A 643 6.54 -18.02 -4.07
N TYR A 644 6.20 -18.03 -2.77
CA TYR A 644 5.86 -16.83 -2.01
C TYR A 644 4.69 -16.06 -2.66
N VAL A 645 3.59 -16.79 -2.86
CA VAL A 645 2.33 -16.33 -3.48
C VAL A 645 1.19 -16.57 -2.49
N SER A 646 0.24 -15.65 -2.39
CA SER A 646 -0.91 -15.74 -1.49
C SER A 646 -1.74 -17.00 -1.74
N TYR A 647 -2.25 -17.63 -0.68
CA TYR A 647 -3.14 -18.79 -0.83
C TYR A 647 -4.40 -18.43 -1.62
N THR A 648 -4.94 -17.21 -1.42
CA THR A 648 -6.09 -16.67 -2.15
C THR A 648 -5.83 -16.60 -3.66
N THR A 649 -4.60 -16.31 -4.07
CA THR A 649 -4.20 -16.29 -5.48
C THR A 649 -4.13 -17.69 -6.05
N ILE A 650 -3.58 -18.66 -5.31
CA ILE A 650 -3.55 -20.07 -5.75
C ILE A 650 -4.97 -20.65 -5.84
N GLU A 651 -5.86 -20.27 -4.92
CA GLU A 651 -7.28 -20.61 -4.97
C GLU A 651 -7.96 -20.00 -6.21
N ARG A 652 -7.82 -18.69 -6.44
CA ARG A 652 -8.31 -18.00 -7.65
C ARG A 652 -7.77 -18.64 -8.93
N PHE A 653 -6.51 -19.08 -8.95
CA PHE A 653 -5.92 -19.79 -10.08
C PHE A 653 -6.59 -21.15 -10.28
N SER A 654 -6.67 -21.98 -9.24
CA SER A 654 -7.28 -23.31 -9.30
C SER A 654 -8.76 -23.26 -9.71
N SER A 655 -9.53 -22.27 -9.22
CA SER A 655 -10.95 -22.13 -9.54
C SER A 655 -11.22 -21.60 -10.96
N SER A 656 -10.27 -20.88 -11.55
CA SER A 656 -10.45 -20.18 -12.83
C SER A 656 -9.79 -20.90 -14.01
N LEU A 657 -8.84 -21.80 -13.74
CA LEU A 657 -8.18 -22.62 -14.74
C LEU A 657 -9.07 -23.79 -15.20
N THR A 658 -8.96 -24.12 -16.48
CA THR A 658 -9.59 -25.29 -17.09
C THR A 658 -8.62 -25.92 -18.11
N SER A 659 -8.83 -27.18 -18.49
CA SER A 659 -8.07 -27.83 -19.55
C SER A 659 -8.17 -27.14 -20.93
N LYS A 660 -9.09 -26.19 -21.09
CA LYS A 660 -9.33 -25.42 -22.33
C LYS A 660 -8.93 -23.94 -22.22
N THR A 661 -8.32 -23.52 -21.11
CA THR A 661 -7.93 -22.11 -20.91
C THR A 661 -6.89 -21.68 -21.94
N ARG A 662 -7.12 -20.52 -22.56
CA ARG A 662 -6.28 -19.94 -23.64
C ARG A 662 -5.54 -18.70 -23.16
N MET A 663 -4.59 -18.21 -23.96
CA MET A 663 -3.75 -17.02 -23.70
C MET A 663 -4.49 -15.82 -23.07
N LYS A 664 -5.66 -15.39 -23.60
CA LYS A 664 -6.48 -14.31 -23.00
C LYS A 664 -6.81 -14.61 -21.52
N GLY A 665 -7.35 -15.81 -21.27
CA GLY A 665 -7.74 -16.25 -19.93
C GLY A 665 -6.57 -16.41 -18.98
N LEU A 666 -5.40 -16.88 -19.44
CA LEU A 666 -4.20 -16.96 -18.59
C LEU A 666 -3.74 -15.57 -18.11
N ILE A 667 -3.74 -14.56 -19.00
CA ILE A 667 -3.37 -13.19 -18.65
C ILE A 667 -4.40 -12.57 -17.68
N GLU A 668 -5.70 -12.85 -17.89
CA GLU A 668 -6.78 -12.43 -16.98
C GLU A 668 -6.65 -13.07 -15.59
N ILE A 669 -6.36 -14.37 -15.52
CA ILE A 669 -6.16 -15.11 -14.26
C ILE A 669 -4.92 -14.58 -13.52
N VAL A 670 -3.78 -14.39 -14.21
CA VAL A 670 -2.58 -13.85 -13.56
C VAL A 670 -2.80 -12.44 -13.04
N ALA A 671 -3.55 -11.60 -13.78
CA ALA A 671 -3.87 -10.24 -13.34
C ALA A 671 -4.91 -10.18 -12.20
N SER A 672 -5.69 -11.24 -11.99
CA SER A 672 -6.63 -11.34 -10.85
C SER A 672 -5.98 -11.81 -9.54
N ALA A 673 -4.66 -11.97 -9.51
CA ALA A 673 -3.90 -12.31 -8.31
C ALA A 673 -4.04 -11.25 -7.19
N SER A 674 -4.19 -11.69 -5.93
CA SER A 674 -4.28 -10.81 -4.75
C SER A 674 -3.03 -9.96 -4.51
N GLU A 675 -1.88 -10.37 -5.05
CA GLU A 675 -0.66 -9.57 -5.10
C GLU A 675 -0.85 -8.19 -5.76
N TYR A 676 -1.89 -8.05 -6.60
CA TYR A 676 -2.24 -6.79 -7.26
C TYR A 676 -3.38 -6.03 -6.57
N ASP A 677 -4.01 -6.56 -5.50
CA ASP A 677 -5.08 -5.87 -4.74
C ASP A 677 -4.61 -4.46 -4.26
N GLN A 678 -3.31 -4.31 -4.01
CA GLN A 678 -2.64 -3.09 -3.50
C GLN A 678 -2.08 -2.17 -4.61
N LEU A 679 -2.40 -2.40 -5.89
CA LEU A 679 -1.92 -1.56 -6.99
C LEU A 679 -2.59 -0.17 -6.93
N PRO A 680 -1.84 0.95 -6.85
CA PRO A 680 -2.42 2.25 -6.51
C PRO A 680 -3.38 2.78 -7.59
N ILE A 681 -4.62 3.05 -7.20
CA ILE A 681 -5.64 3.70 -8.05
C ILE A 681 -5.64 5.20 -7.75
N ARG A 682 -4.88 5.98 -8.53
CA ARG A 682 -4.68 7.41 -8.27
C ARG A 682 -5.79 8.25 -8.94
N PRO A 683 -6.45 9.18 -8.22
CA PRO A 683 -7.47 10.06 -8.80
C PRO A 683 -6.97 10.84 -10.02
N GLY A 684 -7.71 10.78 -11.12
CA GLY A 684 -7.36 11.42 -12.39
C GLY A 684 -6.64 10.52 -13.40
N GLU A 685 -6.23 9.30 -13.04
CA GLU A 685 -5.66 8.34 -14.01
C GLU A 685 -6.73 7.67 -14.90
N GLU A 686 -8.02 7.76 -14.54
CA GLU A 686 -9.13 7.06 -15.19
C GLU A 686 -9.20 7.23 -16.72
N GLU A 687 -9.06 8.44 -17.25
CA GLU A 687 -9.18 8.68 -18.69
C GLU A 687 -7.98 8.09 -19.45
N VAL A 688 -6.79 8.15 -18.87
CA VAL A 688 -5.57 7.56 -19.44
C VAL A 688 -5.65 6.04 -19.41
N LEU A 689 -6.13 5.47 -18.29
CA LEU A 689 -6.31 4.03 -18.15
C LEU A 689 -7.41 3.51 -19.09
N ARG A 690 -8.52 4.23 -19.25
CA ARG A 690 -9.59 3.90 -20.21
C ARG A 690 -9.09 3.94 -21.66
N LYS A 691 -8.25 4.92 -22.01
CA LYS A 691 -7.55 4.94 -23.31
C LYS A 691 -6.61 3.76 -23.45
N LEU A 692 -5.84 3.39 -22.42
CA LEU A 692 -4.96 2.23 -22.46
C LEU A 692 -5.74 0.93 -22.73
N ILE A 693 -6.77 0.66 -21.92
CA ILE A 693 -7.69 -0.48 -22.00
C ILE A 693 -8.25 -0.66 -23.42
N ASN A 694 -8.75 0.42 -24.03
CA ASN A 694 -9.38 0.39 -25.35
C ASN A 694 -8.42 0.07 -26.52
N HIS A 695 -7.10 0.11 -26.31
CA HIS A 695 -6.09 -0.14 -27.35
C HIS A 695 -5.30 -1.45 -27.13
N GLN A 696 -5.72 -2.32 -26.21
CA GLN A 696 -5.05 -3.59 -25.95
C GLN A 696 -5.48 -4.70 -26.92
N ARG A 697 -4.64 -5.74 -27.04
CA ARG A 697 -4.84 -6.88 -27.95
C ARG A 697 -6.08 -7.70 -27.60
N PHE A 698 -6.33 -7.94 -26.32
CA PHE A 698 -7.51 -8.62 -25.81
C PHE A 698 -8.46 -7.61 -25.16
N SER A 699 -9.72 -7.62 -25.61
CA SER A 699 -10.78 -6.76 -25.11
C SER A 699 -11.25 -7.17 -23.72
N PHE A 700 -11.56 -6.16 -22.91
CA PHE A 700 -12.05 -6.30 -21.54
C PHE A 700 -13.58 -6.28 -21.51
N ASP A 701 -14.16 -7.14 -20.68
CA ASP A 701 -15.59 -7.25 -20.52
C ASP A 701 -16.05 -6.34 -19.35
N ASN A 702 -16.73 -5.23 -19.67
CA ASN A 702 -17.19 -4.19 -18.71
C ASN A 702 -16.11 -3.67 -17.73
N PRO A 703 -14.94 -3.17 -18.20
CA PRO A 703 -13.82 -2.78 -17.34
C PRO A 703 -14.15 -1.60 -16.42
N LYS A 704 -14.04 -1.82 -15.10
CA LYS A 704 -14.01 -0.74 -14.09
C LYS A 704 -12.61 -0.13 -14.05
N CYS A 705 -12.46 1.16 -14.37
CA CYS A 705 -11.16 1.86 -14.30
C CYS A 705 -10.65 2.09 -12.87
N THR A 706 -11.47 1.78 -11.86
CA THR A 706 -11.12 1.82 -10.42
C THR A 706 -10.65 0.46 -9.89
N ASP A 707 -10.63 -0.58 -10.72
CA ASP A 707 -10.25 -1.93 -10.33
C ASP A 707 -8.74 -2.17 -10.57
N PRO A 708 -7.97 -2.56 -9.54
CA PRO A 708 -6.53 -2.76 -9.66
C PRO A 708 -6.15 -3.97 -10.54
N HIS A 709 -7.00 -5.01 -10.64
CA HIS A 709 -6.75 -6.16 -11.52
C HIS A 709 -6.92 -5.79 -12.99
N ILE A 710 -7.94 -4.98 -13.32
CA ILE A 710 -8.13 -4.43 -14.67
C ILE A 710 -6.93 -3.55 -15.04
N LYS A 711 -6.42 -2.75 -14.10
CA LYS A 711 -5.19 -1.96 -14.27
C LYS A 711 -3.97 -2.87 -14.51
N ALA A 712 -3.76 -3.90 -13.70
CA ALA A 712 -2.64 -4.85 -13.85
C ALA A 712 -2.67 -5.55 -15.23
N ASN A 713 -3.82 -6.05 -15.66
CA ASN A 713 -4.01 -6.69 -16.98
C ASN A 713 -3.67 -5.72 -18.13
N ALA A 714 -4.21 -4.49 -18.10
CA ALA A 714 -3.93 -3.48 -19.12
C ALA A 714 -2.43 -3.12 -19.18
N LEU A 715 -1.74 -3.07 -18.04
CA LEU A 715 -0.30 -2.82 -17.97
C LEU A 715 0.54 -4.00 -18.49
N LEU A 716 0.13 -5.25 -18.26
CA LEU A 716 0.78 -6.44 -18.84
C LEU A 716 0.63 -6.48 -20.37
N GLN A 717 -0.59 -6.28 -20.90
CA GLN A 717 -0.81 -6.24 -22.34
C GLN A 717 -0.05 -5.09 -23.03
N ALA A 718 0.03 -3.92 -22.37
CA ALA A 718 0.82 -2.78 -22.85
C ALA A 718 2.34 -3.08 -22.85
N TYR A 719 2.81 -3.86 -21.87
CA TYR A 719 4.21 -4.29 -21.76
C TYR A 719 4.59 -5.24 -22.90
N PHE A 720 3.80 -6.30 -23.15
CA PHE A 720 3.99 -7.20 -24.30
C PHE A 720 3.92 -6.46 -25.64
N SER A 721 3.03 -5.47 -25.75
CA SER A 721 2.89 -4.63 -26.94
C SER A 721 4.00 -3.57 -27.10
N ARG A 722 4.95 -3.49 -26.15
CA ARG A 722 6.01 -2.47 -26.06
C ARG A 722 5.48 -1.03 -26.14
N GLN A 723 4.24 -0.81 -25.71
CA GLN A 723 3.56 0.49 -25.73
C GLN A 723 4.20 1.44 -24.71
N ARG A 724 4.38 2.71 -25.06
CA ARG A 724 4.87 3.72 -24.10
C ARG A 724 3.76 4.07 -23.11
N VAL A 725 4.07 3.88 -21.82
CA VAL A 725 3.17 4.16 -20.69
C VAL A 725 3.70 5.38 -19.93
N GLY A 726 2.81 6.23 -19.42
CA GLY A 726 3.17 7.46 -18.69
C GLY A 726 3.80 7.19 -17.32
N SER A 727 4.63 8.10 -16.82
CA SER A 727 5.53 7.87 -15.66
C SER A 727 4.94 7.09 -14.46
N ASN A 728 3.80 7.50 -13.89
CA ASN A 728 3.15 6.77 -12.79
C ASN A 728 2.81 5.32 -13.19
N LEU A 729 2.05 5.17 -14.27
CA LEU A 729 1.63 3.87 -14.81
C LEU A 729 2.83 3.00 -15.26
N ALA A 730 3.99 3.60 -15.56
CA ALA A 730 5.21 2.88 -15.88
C ALA A 730 5.93 2.33 -14.62
N LEU A 731 5.83 3.02 -13.47
CA LEU A 731 6.24 2.47 -12.18
C LEU A 731 5.32 1.31 -11.78
N ASP A 732 4.01 1.53 -11.91
CA ASP A 732 2.99 0.50 -11.65
C ASP A 732 3.21 -0.73 -12.56
N GLN A 733 3.52 -0.53 -13.86
CA GLN A 733 3.88 -1.61 -14.79
C GLN A 733 5.16 -2.34 -14.35
N ARG A 734 6.14 -1.62 -13.82
CA ARG A 734 7.40 -2.20 -13.31
C ARG A 734 7.15 -3.10 -12.09
N GLU A 735 6.26 -2.68 -11.19
CA GLU A 735 5.82 -3.49 -10.05
C GLU A 735 5.06 -4.73 -10.55
N VAL A 736 4.06 -4.56 -11.43
CA VAL A 736 3.28 -5.66 -12.02
C VAL A 736 4.16 -6.71 -12.71
N VAL A 737 5.02 -6.31 -13.65
CA VAL A 737 5.95 -7.22 -14.35
C VAL A 737 6.94 -7.88 -13.38
N GLY A 738 7.40 -7.15 -12.36
CA GLY A 738 8.31 -7.66 -11.35
C GLY A 738 7.72 -8.73 -10.42
N LEU A 739 6.38 -8.83 -10.34
CA LEU A 739 5.65 -9.86 -9.60
C LEU A 739 5.11 -10.98 -10.52
N ALA A 740 4.85 -10.69 -11.79
CA ALA A 740 4.24 -11.63 -12.73
C ALA A 740 4.98 -12.97 -12.85
N ILE A 741 6.31 -12.99 -12.80
CA ILE A 741 7.09 -14.23 -12.98
C ILE A 741 6.85 -15.26 -11.85
N ARG A 742 6.76 -14.83 -10.58
CA ARG A 742 6.46 -15.75 -9.45
C ARG A 742 5.04 -16.28 -9.52
N LEU A 743 4.10 -15.45 -9.97
CA LEU A 743 2.70 -15.81 -10.18
C LEU A 743 2.59 -16.85 -11.28
N LEU A 744 3.28 -16.66 -12.40
CA LEU A 744 3.30 -17.61 -13.51
C LEU A 744 3.98 -18.93 -13.13
N HIS A 745 5.07 -18.91 -12.37
CA HIS A 745 5.72 -20.14 -11.90
C HIS A 745 4.78 -20.95 -11.00
N ALA A 746 4.03 -20.29 -10.11
CA ALA A 746 2.99 -20.92 -9.30
C ALA A 746 1.81 -21.42 -10.15
N LEU A 747 1.36 -20.64 -11.14
CA LEU A 747 0.30 -21.03 -12.08
C LEU A 747 0.67 -22.30 -12.83
N VAL A 748 1.89 -22.40 -13.37
CA VAL A 748 2.40 -23.59 -14.04
C VAL A 748 2.30 -24.82 -13.12
N ASP A 749 2.69 -24.70 -11.85
CA ASP A 749 2.67 -25.83 -10.92
C ASP A 749 1.24 -26.22 -10.50
N VAL A 750 0.30 -25.27 -10.43
CA VAL A 750 -1.15 -25.55 -10.22
C VAL A 750 -1.73 -26.33 -11.41
N VAL A 751 -1.46 -25.88 -12.65
CA VAL A 751 -1.94 -26.59 -13.85
C VAL A 751 -1.27 -27.97 -13.97
N ALA A 752 0.02 -28.07 -13.68
CA ALA A 752 0.75 -29.35 -13.71
C ALA A 752 0.20 -30.36 -12.70
N THR A 753 -0.19 -29.91 -11.51
CA THR A 753 -0.89 -30.74 -10.50
C THR A 753 -2.24 -31.28 -11.01
N SER A 754 -2.85 -30.60 -11.99
CA SER A 754 -4.11 -30.99 -12.64
C SER A 754 -3.93 -31.84 -13.91
N GLY A 755 -2.68 -32.07 -14.36
CA GLY A 755 -2.36 -32.89 -15.53
C GLY A 755 -2.75 -32.29 -16.89
N TRP A 756 -2.88 -30.95 -17.03
CA TRP A 756 -3.29 -30.32 -18.29
C TRP A 756 -2.08 -29.76 -19.06
N LEU A 757 -1.59 -30.47 -20.08
CA LEU A 757 -0.41 -30.04 -20.85
C LEU A 757 -0.61 -28.67 -21.53
N SER A 758 -1.69 -28.50 -22.31
CA SER A 758 -1.83 -27.29 -23.15
C SER A 758 -1.82 -25.98 -22.33
N PRO A 759 -2.55 -25.84 -21.20
CA PRO A 759 -2.42 -24.65 -20.36
C PRO A 759 -1.09 -24.57 -19.60
N VAL A 760 -0.39 -25.68 -19.32
CA VAL A 760 0.98 -25.66 -18.77
C VAL A 760 1.94 -25.01 -19.77
N LEU A 761 1.94 -25.47 -21.02
CA LEU A 761 2.82 -24.94 -22.08
C LEU A 761 2.53 -23.47 -22.35
N LEU A 762 1.26 -23.08 -22.47
CA LEU A 762 0.87 -21.67 -22.62
C LEU A 762 1.31 -20.80 -21.42
N ALA A 763 1.28 -21.33 -20.19
CA ALA A 763 1.78 -20.60 -19.03
C ALA A 763 3.32 -20.46 -19.04
N MET A 764 4.05 -21.46 -19.56
CA MET A 764 5.49 -21.34 -19.81
C MET A 764 5.82 -20.32 -20.91
N GLU A 765 5.05 -20.27 -22.00
CA GLU A 765 5.16 -19.21 -23.02
C GLU A 765 4.97 -17.82 -22.39
N VAL A 766 3.98 -17.65 -21.50
CA VAL A 766 3.75 -16.36 -20.82
C VAL A 766 4.92 -15.99 -19.90
N CYS A 767 5.61 -16.94 -19.27
CA CYS A 767 6.87 -16.66 -18.54
C CYS A 767 7.94 -16.04 -19.47
N GLN A 768 8.08 -16.56 -20.68
CA GLN A 768 9.02 -16.05 -21.69
C GLN A 768 8.58 -14.67 -22.20
N MET A 769 7.29 -14.48 -22.50
CA MET A 769 6.69 -13.18 -22.87
C MET A 769 6.92 -12.09 -21.82
N VAL A 770 6.78 -12.42 -20.53
CA VAL A 770 7.04 -11.50 -19.40
C VAL A 770 8.54 -11.18 -19.27
N THR A 771 9.41 -12.18 -19.48
CA THR A 771 10.86 -11.97 -19.41
C THR A 771 11.36 -11.11 -20.58
N GLN A 772 10.88 -11.33 -21.80
CA GLN A 772 11.37 -10.63 -23.00
C GLN A 772 10.55 -9.40 -23.43
N GLY A 773 9.38 -9.20 -22.83
CA GLY A 773 8.48 -8.07 -23.11
C GLY A 773 8.01 -8.05 -24.56
N MET A 774 7.39 -9.13 -25.01
CA MET A 774 6.85 -9.33 -26.37
C MET A 774 5.70 -10.34 -26.35
N TRP A 775 4.93 -10.44 -27.45
CA TRP A 775 3.88 -11.45 -27.61
C TRP A 775 4.41 -12.76 -28.19
N GLU A 776 3.65 -13.85 -28.06
CA GLU A 776 3.98 -15.19 -28.56
C GLU A 776 4.10 -15.27 -30.09
N LYS A 777 3.54 -14.29 -30.81
CA LYS A 777 3.59 -14.16 -32.28
C LYS A 777 4.43 -12.98 -32.77
N ASP A 778 5.13 -12.28 -31.87
CA ASP A 778 6.13 -11.30 -32.30
C ASP A 778 7.40 -12.03 -32.82
N PRO A 779 8.12 -11.50 -33.82
CA PRO A 779 9.35 -12.13 -34.32
C PRO A 779 10.39 -12.36 -33.21
N VAL A 780 10.97 -13.56 -33.15
CA VAL A 780 11.94 -13.97 -32.11
C VAL A 780 13.11 -12.99 -32.02
N LEU A 781 13.53 -12.42 -33.15
CA LEU A 781 14.60 -11.42 -33.23
C LEU A 781 14.34 -10.15 -32.39
N LEU A 782 13.11 -9.86 -31.96
CA LEU A 782 12.82 -8.74 -31.05
C LEU A 782 13.42 -8.92 -29.64
N GLN A 783 13.96 -10.08 -29.31
CA GLN A 783 14.74 -10.33 -28.08
C GLN A 783 16.18 -9.80 -28.21
N VAL A 784 16.72 -9.77 -29.44
CA VAL A 784 18.11 -9.34 -29.71
C VAL A 784 18.26 -7.83 -29.45
N PRO A 785 19.37 -7.37 -28.83
CA PRO A 785 19.62 -5.95 -28.60
C PRO A 785 19.49 -5.11 -29.86
N HIS A 786 18.95 -3.90 -29.73
CA HIS A 786 18.73 -2.92 -30.81
C HIS A 786 17.72 -3.31 -31.90
N PHE A 787 17.13 -4.51 -31.87
CA PHE A 787 16.08 -4.90 -32.83
C PHE A 787 14.75 -4.17 -32.59
N ASN A 788 14.17 -3.70 -33.69
CA ASN A 788 12.82 -3.18 -33.77
C ASN A 788 12.00 -3.99 -34.79
N ARG A 789 10.68 -3.76 -34.86
CA ARG A 789 9.78 -4.53 -35.76
C ARG A 789 10.10 -4.35 -37.26
N GLU A 790 10.74 -3.26 -37.66
CA GLU A 790 11.14 -3.01 -39.04
C GLU A 790 12.40 -3.80 -39.40
N LEU A 791 13.41 -3.79 -38.53
CA LEU A 791 14.63 -4.57 -38.71
C LEU A 791 14.33 -6.07 -38.69
N ALA A 792 13.46 -6.52 -37.79
CA ALA A 792 13.02 -7.92 -37.75
C ALA A 792 12.40 -8.34 -39.09
N ARG A 793 11.47 -7.55 -39.65
CA ARG A 793 10.91 -7.81 -40.99
C ARG A 793 11.97 -7.84 -42.08
N ARG A 794 12.92 -6.90 -42.09
CA ARG A 794 14.03 -6.89 -43.07
C ARG A 794 14.87 -8.16 -43.01
N CYS A 795 15.05 -8.75 -41.84
CA CYS A 795 15.72 -10.04 -41.67
C CYS A 795 14.89 -11.22 -42.22
N GLN A 796 13.57 -11.21 -42.00
CA GLN A 796 12.65 -12.23 -42.52
C GLN A 796 12.49 -12.14 -44.05
N ASP A 797 12.39 -10.92 -44.60
CA ASP A 797 12.28 -10.64 -46.04
C ASP A 797 13.63 -10.69 -46.77
N ASN A 798 14.70 -11.21 -46.14
CA ASN A 798 16.05 -11.24 -46.70
C ASN A 798 16.12 -12.15 -47.95
N PRO A 799 16.46 -11.62 -49.14
CA PRO A 799 16.32 -12.36 -50.41
C PRO A 799 17.30 -13.54 -50.60
N GLY A 800 18.33 -13.67 -49.76
CA GLY A 800 19.28 -14.80 -49.81
C GLY A 800 18.80 -16.02 -49.02
N LYS A 801 18.58 -15.84 -47.72
CA LYS A 801 17.99 -16.81 -46.77
C LYS A 801 17.18 -15.98 -45.76
N PRO A 802 15.89 -16.29 -45.50
CA PRO A 802 15.15 -15.64 -44.44
C PRO A 802 15.86 -15.87 -43.09
N VAL A 803 15.88 -14.85 -42.24
CA VAL A 803 16.49 -14.92 -40.92
C VAL A 803 15.39 -14.69 -39.90
N ASP A 804 14.92 -15.78 -39.30
CA ASP A 804 13.82 -15.82 -38.33
C ASP A 804 14.34 -16.09 -36.91
N THR A 805 15.48 -16.75 -36.78
CA THR A 805 16.06 -17.24 -35.51
C THR A 805 17.39 -16.57 -35.15
N VAL A 806 17.77 -16.69 -33.87
CA VAL A 806 19.08 -16.18 -33.37
C VAL A 806 20.25 -16.98 -33.97
N PHE A 807 20.07 -18.29 -34.18
CA PHE A 807 21.08 -19.15 -34.80
C PHE A 807 21.39 -18.74 -36.25
N GLU A 808 20.37 -18.38 -37.04
CA GLU A 808 20.59 -17.90 -38.41
C GLU A 808 21.38 -16.58 -38.46
N ILE A 809 21.25 -15.70 -37.44
CA ILE A 809 22.13 -14.51 -37.33
C ILE A 809 23.60 -14.92 -37.12
N MET A 810 23.84 -16.00 -36.37
CA MET A 810 25.18 -16.55 -36.11
C MET A 810 25.78 -17.23 -37.36
N GLU A 811 24.95 -17.86 -38.19
CA GLU A 811 25.35 -18.46 -39.47
C GLU A 811 25.73 -17.44 -40.56
N LEU A 812 25.19 -16.21 -40.52
CA LEU A 812 25.55 -15.16 -41.50
C LEU A 812 27.04 -14.84 -41.45
N ASP A 813 27.68 -14.70 -42.61
CA ASP A 813 29.02 -14.13 -42.71
C ASP A 813 29.05 -12.65 -42.27
N ASP A 814 30.23 -12.15 -41.89
CA ASP A 814 30.38 -10.78 -41.35
C ASP A 814 29.97 -9.66 -42.33
N VAL A 815 30.02 -9.90 -43.64
CA VAL A 815 29.65 -8.91 -44.65
C VAL A 815 28.14 -8.84 -44.76
N ALA A 816 27.49 -9.99 -44.99
CA ALA A 816 26.04 -10.12 -45.04
C ALA A 816 25.39 -9.66 -43.73
N ARG A 817 25.98 -10.00 -42.57
CA ARG A 817 25.51 -9.57 -41.26
C ARG A 817 25.59 -8.05 -41.09
N ARG A 818 26.69 -7.40 -41.50
CA ARG A 818 26.81 -5.93 -41.44
C ARG A 818 25.83 -5.23 -42.39
N GLU A 819 25.66 -5.75 -43.61
CA GLU A 819 24.75 -5.18 -44.62
C GLU A 819 23.28 -5.35 -44.23
N LEU A 820 22.89 -6.49 -43.66
CA LEU A 820 21.52 -6.79 -43.23
C LEU A 820 21.13 -6.06 -41.94
N LEU A 821 22.06 -5.89 -40.99
CA LEU A 821 21.77 -5.25 -39.70
C LEU A 821 21.94 -3.73 -39.72
N GLN A 822 22.90 -3.19 -40.48
CA GLN A 822 23.17 -1.74 -40.60
C GLN A 822 23.37 -1.04 -39.24
N MET A 823 23.99 -1.75 -38.30
CA MET A 823 24.28 -1.27 -36.95
C MET A 823 25.71 -0.71 -36.82
N SER A 824 25.94 0.15 -35.83
CA SER A 824 27.30 0.57 -35.45
C SER A 824 28.09 -0.59 -34.80
N ASP A 825 29.43 -0.53 -34.82
CA ASP A 825 30.27 -1.60 -34.24
C ASP A 825 29.96 -1.87 -32.75
N SER A 826 29.59 -0.84 -31.99
CA SER A 826 29.17 -0.97 -30.58
C SER A 826 27.88 -1.81 -30.45
N GLN A 827 26.89 -1.53 -31.28
CA GLN A 827 25.62 -2.28 -31.31
C GLN A 827 25.84 -3.71 -31.82
N MET A 828 26.70 -3.90 -32.83
CA MET A 828 27.11 -5.24 -33.29
C MET A 828 27.79 -6.05 -32.17
N GLN A 829 28.58 -5.40 -31.30
CA GLN A 829 29.19 -6.04 -30.14
C GLN A 829 28.16 -6.41 -29.05
N ASP A 830 27.07 -5.66 -28.91
CA ASP A 830 25.94 -6.04 -28.04
C ASP A 830 25.18 -7.25 -28.62
N VAL A 831 24.93 -7.27 -29.94
CA VAL A 831 24.31 -8.40 -30.64
C VAL A 831 25.16 -9.67 -30.50
N ALA A 832 26.47 -9.60 -30.77
CA ALA A 832 27.37 -10.74 -30.61
C ALA A 832 27.38 -11.27 -29.16
N ARG A 833 27.39 -10.38 -28.16
CA ARG A 833 27.29 -10.77 -26.74
C ARG A 833 25.95 -11.40 -26.37
N PHE A 834 24.87 -11.05 -27.07
CA PHE A 834 23.57 -11.72 -26.92
C PHE A 834 23.60 -13.11 -27.56
N CYS A 835 23.99 -13.22 -28.83
CA CYS A 835 23.98 -14.48 -29.57
C CYS A 835 24.85 -15.56 -28.90
N ASN A 836 26.08 -15.21 -28.50
CA ASN A 836 26.98 -16.17 -27.83
C ASN A 836 26.45 -16.67 -26.48
N ARG A 837 25.53 -15.93 -25.84
CA ARG A 837 24.93 -16.29 -24.54
C ARG A 837 23.58 -16.98 -24.69
N PHE A 838 22.96 -16.89 -25.88
CA PHE A 838 21.68 -17.50 -26.17
C PHE A 838 21.80 -19.02 -25.98
N PRO A 839 20.86 -19.68 -25.27
CA PRO A 839 21.04 -21.07 -24.89
C PRO A 839 20.97 -22.00 -26.11
N ASN A 840 22.06 -22.72 -26.33
CA ASN A 840 22.14 -23.89 -27.21
C ASN A 840 22.32 -25.13 -26.33
N ILE A 841 21.33 -26.03 -26.34
CA ILE A 841 21.28 -27.18 -25.43
C ILE A 841 20.91 -28.42 -26.24
N GLY A 842 21.83 -29.40 -26.26
CA GLY A 842 21.54 -30.76 -26.69
C GLY A 842 20.73 -31.49 -25.63
N VAL A 843 19.70 -32.23 -26.07
CA VAL A 843 18.84 -33.06 -25.22
C VAL A 843 19.01 -34.50 -25.65
N ASP A 844 19.45 -35.35 -24.74
CA ASP A 844 19.53 -36.81 -24.89
C ASP A 844 18.66 -37.48 -23.82
N HIS A 845 18.15 -38.69 -24.08
CA HIS A 845 17.33 -39.41 -23.11
C HIS A 845 17.43 -40.93 -23.23
N ARG A 846 17.26 -41.62 -22.09
CA ARG A 846 17.08 -43.07 -22.04
C ARG A 846 15.97 -43.47 -21.09
N VAL A 847 15.28 -44.56 -21.42
CA VAL A 847 14.31 -45.19 -20.53
C VAL A 847 15.01 -46.28 -19.73
N VAL A 848 14.95 -46.20 -18.41
CA VAL A 848 15.56 -47.13 -17.46
C VAL A 848 14.46 -48.03 -16.88
N GLY A 849 14.70 -49.35 -16.92
CA GLY A 849 13.73 -50.37 -16.50
C GLY A 849 12.97 -51.03 -17.65
N ALA A 850 13.09 -50.51 -18.89
CA ALA A 850 12.46 -51.05 -20.09
C ALA A 850 13.49 -51.66 -21.05
N GLU A 851 13.09 -52.69 -21.81
CA GLU A 851 13.94 -53.28 -22.85
C GLU A 851 13.83 -52.45 -24.14
N ARG A 852 14.92 -51.79 -24.56
CA ARG A 852 14.96 -51.06 -25.84
C ARG A 852 14.91 -52.07 -27.00
N LEU A 853 13.94 -51.90 -27.90
CA LEU A 853 13.71 -52.76 -29.06
C LEU A 853 14.32 -52.21 -30.35
N SER A 854 14.50 -50.88 -30.47
CA SER A 854 15.16 -50.26 -31.63
C SER A 854 16.68 -50.18 -31.45
N ALA A 855 17.43 -50.19 -32.57
CA ALA A 855 18.88 -50.10 -32.56
C ALA A 855 19.36 -48.75 -31.98
N GLU A 856 20.62 -48.67 -31.51
CA GLU A 856 21.16 -47.44 -30.88
C GLU A 856 21.04 -46.19 -31.78
N ASN A 857 21.16 -46.37 -33.09
CA ASN A 857 21.15 -45.29 -34.10
C ASN A 857 19.75 -45.00 -34.70
N ASP A 858 18.67 -45.61 -34.19
CA ASP A 858 17.31 -45.38 -34.68
C ASP A 858 16.73 -44.09 -34.07
N GLU A 859 16.16 -43.21 -34.88
CA GLU A 859 15.56 -41.94 -34.41
C GLU A 859 14.33 -42.21 -33.52
N ASP A 860 13.56 -43.27 -33.81
CA ASP A 860 12.45 -43.73 -32.97
C ASP A 860 12.95 -44.69 -31.88
N HIS A 861 12.99 -44.22 -30.65
CA HIS A 861 13.41 -45.02 -29.49
C HIS A 861 12.24 -45.85 -28.94
N VAL A 862 12.10 -47.10 -29.42
CA VAL A 862 11.04 -48.02 -29.02
C VAL A 862 11.46 -48.85 -27.82
N TYR A 863 10.61 -48.94 -26.79
CA TYR A 863 10.86 -49.69 -25.56
C TYR A 863 9.69 -50.61 -25.21
N ARG A 864 9.99 -51.80 -24.66
CA ARG A 864 8.99 -52.74 -24.11
C ARG A 864 8.74 -52.44 -22.63
N VAL A 865 7.49 -52.12 -22.29
CA VAL A 865 6.97 -51.82 -20.95
C VAL A 865 5.70 -52.63 -20.72
N ARG A 866 5.39 -53.06 -19.49
CA ARG A 866 4.08 -53.64 -19.15
C ARG A 866 3.21 -52.64 -18.40
N ALA A 867 1.89 -52.77 -18.55
CA ALA A 867 0.95 -51.95 -17.80
C ALA A 867 1.13 -52.16 -16.29
N GLY A 868 1.35 -51.07 -15.56
CA GLY A 868 1.60 -51.08 -14.10
C GLY A 868 3.08 -51.18 -13.69
N ASP A 869 4.03 -51.28 -14.61
CA ASP A 869 5.47 -51.19 -14.29
C ASP A 869 5.86 -49.72 -14.01
N ASP A 870 6.65 -49.49 -12.95
CA ASP A 870 7.32 -48.21 -12.70
C ASP A 870 8.49 -48.03 -13.68
N VAL A 871 8.41 -47.01 -14.55
CA VAL A 871 9.42 -46.72 -15.58
C VAL A 871 10.06 -45.35 -15.32
N TYR A 872 11.39 -45.27 -15.44
CA TYR A 872 12.15 -44.05 -15.21
C TYR A 872 12.70 -43.48 -16.51
N LEU A 873 12.42 -42.21 -16.80
CA LEU A 873 13.05 -41.48 -17.90
C LEU A 873 14.23 -40.66 -17.37
N GLU A 874 15.43 -40.94 -17.88
CA GLU A 874 16.64 -40.18 -17.57
C GLU A 874 16.95 -39.25 -18.75
N VAL A 875 17.00 -37.94 -18.49
CA VAL A 875 17.21 -36.91 -19.51
C VAL A 875 18.53 -36.19 -19.23
N ASN A 876 19.42 -36.22 -20.22
CA ASN A 876 20.71 -35.54 -20.19
C ASN A 876 20.59 -34.21 -20.96
N LEU A 877 21.08 -33.13 -20.34
CA LEU A 877 21.21 -31.82 -20.99
C LEU A 877 22.68 -31.45 -21.13
N GLU A 878 23.15 -31.26 -22.36
CA GLU A 878 24.48 -30.73 -22.63
C GLU A 878 24.35 -29.31 -23.20
N ARG A 879 24.85 -28.31 -22.45
CA ARG A 879 24.90 -26.93 -22.90
C ARG A 879 26.20 -26.64 -23.61
N ASP A 880 26.11 -26.05 -24.79
CA ASP A 880 27.27 -25.48 -25.46
C ASP A 880 27.78 -24.24 -24.70
N MET A 881 29.07 -24.26 -24.39
CA MET A 881 29.78 -23.23 -23.62
C MET A 881 30.93 -22.60 -24.41
N GLU A 882 31.00 -22.81 -25.73
CA GLU A 882 32.10 -22.30 -26.56
C GLU A 882 32.22 -20.76 -26.44
N GLY A 883 33.39 -20.30 -25.98
CA GLY A 883 33.68 -18.88 -25.77
C GLY A 883 33.13 -18.25 -24.48
N LEU A 884 32.49 -19.02 -23.57
CA LEU A 884 31.94 -18.50 -22.31
C LEU A 884 32.63 -19.12 -21.06
N PRO A 885 33.13 -18.29 -20.11
CA PRO A 885 33.64 -18.78 -18.83
C PRO A 885 32.52 -19.13 -17.83
N GLU A 886 31.34 -18.50 -17.96
CA GLU A 886 30.15 -18.76 -17.15
C GLU A 886 28.88 -18.33 -17.90
N VAL A 887 27.74 -18.94 -17.56
CA VAL A 887 26.42 -18.67 -18.17
C VAL A 887 25.94 -17.24 -17.85
N GLY A 888 25.93 -16.88 -16.56
CA GLY A 888 25.43 -15.60 -16.04
C GLY A 888 23.92 -15.36 -16.27
N PRO A 889 23.38 -14.20 -15.86
CA PRO A 889 21.96 -13.89 -15.97
C PRO A 889 21.46 -13.72 -17.42
N VAL A 890 20.17 -13.98 -17.64
CA VAL A 890 19.44 -13.79 -18.90
C VAL A 890 19.55 -12.35 -19.40
N ASN A 891 19.79 -12.17 -20.71
CA ASN A 891 19.73 -10.85 -21.33
C ASN A 891 18.27 -10.45 -21.58
N ALA A 892 17.70 -9.70 -20.62
CA ALA A 892 16.30 -9.29 -20.61
C ALA A 892 16.16 -7.80 -20.25
N PRO A 893 16.56 -6.85 -21.15
CA PRO A 893 16.70 -5.43 -20.81
C PRO A 893 15.37 -4.70 -20.52
N ARG A 894 14.22 -5.36 -20.77
CA ARG A 894 12.88 -4.86 -20.44
C ARG A 894 12.36 -5.42 -19.11
N PHE A 895 12.93 -6.52 -18.62
CA PHE A 895 12.55 -7.10 -17.34
C PHE A 895 13.16 -6.26 -16.20
N PRO A 896 12.41 -5.96 -15.11
CA PRO A 896 12.83 -4.95 -14.14
C PRO A 896 13.87 -5.43 -13.11
N LYS A 897 14.22 -6.72 -13.13
CA LYS A 897 15.13 -7.42 -12.22
C LYS A 897 16.17 -8.20 -13.03
N THR A 898 17.24 -8.63 -12.38
CA THR A 898 18.06 -9.75 -12.88
C THR A 898 17.18 -11.01 -12.98
N LYS A 899 17.57 -11.98 -13.81
CA LYS A 899 16.94 -13.30 -13.90
C LYS A 899 17.97 -14.34 -14.29
N GLU A 900 18.03 -15.47 -13.59
CA GLU A 900 18.81 -16.65 -14.00
C GLU A 900 17.97 -17.54 -14.94
N GLU A 901 18.63 -18.34 -15.78
CA GLU A 901 17.94 -19.30 -16.65
C GLU A 901 17.31 -20.44 -15.84
N GLU A 902 16.09 -20.83 -16.21
CA GLU A 902 15.33 -21.92 -15.59
C GLU A 902 14.64 -22.73 -16.68
N TYR A 903 14.73 -24.06 -16.58
CA TYR A 903 14.16 -25.02 -17.52
C TYR A 903 13.12 -25.88 -16.80
N LYS A 904 11.98 -26.13 -17.44
CA LYS A 904 10.96 -27.08 -16.98
C LYS A 904 10.77 -28.15 -18.06
N PHE A 905 10.61 -29.39 -17.63
CA PHE A 905 10.35 -30.53 -18.50
C PHE A 905 8.88 -30.95 -18.36
N SER A 906 8.27 -31.36 -19.46
CA SER A 906 6.93 -31.94 -19.51
C SER A 906 6.98 -33.21 -20.34
N LEU A 907 6.55 -34.33 -19.74
CA LEU A 907 6.30 -35.58 -20.44
C LEU A 907 4.80 -35.68 -20.74
N ASP A 908 4.43 -36.18 -21.91
CA ASP A 908 3.05 -36.38 -22.32
C ASP A 908 2.89 -37.73 -23.03
N VAL A 909 1.65 -38.21 -23.11
CA VAL A 909 1.28 -39.41 -23.86
C VAL A 909 0.70 -38.97 -25.20
N GLY A 910 1.42 -39.26 -26.28
CA GLY A 910 0.94 -39.00 -27.65
C GLY A 910 -0.31 -39.83 -28.00
N GLU A 911 -0.87 -39.60 -29.19
CA GLU A 911 -1.99 -40.40 -29.68
C GLU A 911 -1.63 -41.90 -29.66
N THR A 912 -2.44 -42.70 -28.97
CA THR A 912 -2.28 -44.15 -28.92
C THR A 912 -2.46 -44.72 -30.32
N MET A 913 -1.35 -45.07 -30.97
CA MET A 913 -1.39 -45.99 -32.09
C MET A 913 -1.74 -47.37 -31.54
N ASP A 914 -3.02 -47.74 -31.63
CA ASP A 914 -3.44 -49.12 -31.51
C ASP A 914 -2.72 -49.92 -32.62
N VAL A 915 -1.66 -50.62 -32.23
CA VAL A 915 -1.06 -51.65 -33.08
C VAL A 915 -2.03 -52.80 -33.03
N ASP A 916 -2.86 -52.93 -34.07
CA ASP A 916 -3.77 -54.07 -34.26
C ASP A 916 -2.96 -55.38 -34.19
N ASP A 917 -2.98 -56.03 -33.01
CA ASP A 917 -2.30 -57.29 -32.78
C ASP A 917 -3.18 -58.42 -33.35
N ASP A 918 -3.04 -58.60 -34.67
CA ASP A 918 -3.83 -59.51 -35.51
C ASP A 918 -3.43 -60.99 -35.26
N ASN A 919 -3.51 -61.44 -34.00
CA ASN A 919 -3.37 -62.84 -33.56
C ASN A 919 -4.03 -63.15 -32.20
N ASN A 920 -4.99 -64.08 -32.22
CA ASN A 920 -5.52 -64.90 -31.11
C ASN A 920 -6.31 -64.25 -29.96
N ASP A 921 -7.64 -64.37 -30.04
CA ASP A 921 -8.36 -65.47 -29.38
C ASP A 921 -7.72 -66.05 -28.07
N ASP A 922 -7.86 -65.35 -26.94
CA ASP A 922 -8.51 -65.92 -25.74
C ASP A 922 -8.99 -64.81 -24.77
N GLY A 923 -9.99 -65.09 -23.94
CA GLY A 923 -10.68 -64.08 -23.13
C GLY A 923 -10.05 -63.83 -21.76
N GLY A 924 -9.69 -62.56 -21.47
CA GLY A 924 -9.32 -62.11 -20.13
C GLY A 924 -9.51 -60.61 -19.95
N ARG A 925 -10.44 -60.20 -19.06
CA ARG A 925 -10.52 -58.81 -18.58
C ARG A 925 -9.61 -58.67 -17.36
N ASP A 926 -8.71 -57.69 -17.39
CA ASP A 926 -8.74 -56.49 -16.52
C ASP A 926 -7.63 -55.52 -16.93
#